data_AF-W7MAL3-F1
#
_entry.id   AF-W7MAL3-F1
#
_cell.length_a   1.000
_cell.length_b   1.000
_cell.length_c   1.000
_cell.angle_alpha   90.00
_cell.angle_beta   90.00
_cell.angle_gamma   90.00
#
_symmetry.space_group_name_H-M   'P 1'
#
loop_
_entity.id
_entity.type
_entity.pdbx_description
1 polymer ?
#
loop_
_entity_poly.entity_id
_entity_poly.type
_entity_poly.pdbx_seq_one_letter_code
_entity_poly.pdbx_strand_id
1 'polypeptide(L)'
;MLLQATASLLLVAGSALAGPVARADKNAVVYGSKGTVSLKSDGKKPHIMILDYGEDFEGHPTFEVVSASGDTSVFELTYAESTYAFSNYQSDGPLPLAAAMDTYRVNRYNITNRETFNNRLIQGAFRYQKLNLSSHGELRLRKIGVKPTVHTTPLTKLPGRFECSDEDFNRIWLTGARTAQLTEIPKDTIPDFWQVSNEGSFVESSAPQALGSVAAAQLTTYQLDFQVKPVTGEFSFSVLSDTLNEAIVVTCDVKSGKVTATGASKSGSIPSSADAKVGEWMSVHAKVNMTEISIFVNNKTVLDFSQTEKFYGSFGLGAPLGHSAYCRNLKAATLDGTEIYSNSLTDPSFLKDFFMGTNPADTIVDGSRRDRIAYTGDLDVALGSTYASTYGKSFVEGSLDLLGSYQATPGFFIPTAKIQQEPLKELLDVNITGLIGYSFNFLNALAKNYEVLGDKKFAKEWAPRTTAMLDWAHSQLKNGLFTLDNPAFTGDWNYYDPPQTGASSKFNALYAYSLQQTQDLLKAAGVNTTVYQTRLDNLRKAIHSNLWNDTLQAYVLSNEITTGFAQDANAIAILAGIPQSHNISATSLLSTMNKELQLKAGPLAFSNATAKSGFAQKISPYASAYHLRAAFESDDDVVVNRLLKSLWAPMANPSHANYTNCFWETLDPDGTPGLGIITSLCHGWASGPTTELSRHVLGVQAAEPGYKKWDVKPLTLGLEWAKGRVPTEHGNVEVDWKFKSGLLQMTVRGPKKGNTEGTVYLPRPLPTPLEKSVIKVDGKVVRSDKFAVSCGQKITIKQTRA
;
A
#
# COMPACT_ATOMS: atom_id res chain seq x y z
N MET A 1 27.22 -9.11 13.91
CA MET A 1 27.93 -9.41 12.64
C MET A 1 28.96 -10.50 12.91
N LEU A 2 29.11 -11.46 11.98
CA LEU A 2 29.91 -12.70 12.05
C LEU A 2 29.27 -13.92 12.76
N LEU A 3 28.17 -14.42 12.19
CA LEU A 3 27.77 -15.84 12.17
C LEU A 3 26.60 -16.03 11.18
N GLN A 4 26.77 -15.58 9.93
CA GLN A 4 25.70 -15.60 8.91
C GLN A 4 26.07 -16.27 7.58
N ALA A 5 27.31 -16.73 7.39
CA ALA A 5 27.75 -17.25 6.09
C ALA A 5 27.66 -18.77 5.93
N THR A 6 27.44 -19.55 7.00
CA THR A 6 27.48 -21.03 6.95
C THR A 6 26.12 -21.72 7.14
N ALA A 7 25.07 -21.00 7.53
CA ALA A 7 23.72 -21.57 7.70
C ALA A 7 22.88 -21.59 6.40
N SER A 8 23.25 -20.77 5.40
CA SER A 8 22.45 -20.55 4.18
C SER A 8 22.43 -21.75 3.21
N LEU A 9 23.33 -22.72 3.35
CA LEU A 9 23.36 -23.94 2.51
C LEU A 9 22.65 -25.16 3.13
N LEU A 10 22.39 -25.17 4.44
CA LEU A 10 21.89 -26.37 5.13
C LEU A 10 20.37 -26.46 5.23
N LEU A 11 19.64 -25.34 5.15
CA LEU A 11 18.16 -25.35 5.22
C LEU A 11 17.45 -25.72 3.89
N VAL A 12 18.17 -25.73 2.77
CA VAL A 12 17.61 -26.08 1.44
C VAL A 12 17.88 -27.55 1.07
N ALA A 13 18.84 -28.23 1.72
CA ALA A 13 19.32 -29.56 1.32
C ALA A 13 18.38 -30.74 1.68
N GLY A 14 17.09 -30.50 1.93
CA GLY A 14 16.14 -31.56 2.27
C GLY A 14 14.66 -31.19 2.12
N SER A 15 14.33 -30.03 1.52
CA SER A 15 12.95 -29.62 1.31
C SER A 15 12.40 -30.17 -0.01
N ALA A 16 11.20 -30.75 0.03
CA ALA A 16 10.44 -31.04 -1.18
C ALA A 16 9.57 -29.83 -1.52
N LEU A 17 9.76 -29.27 -2.71
CA LEU A 17 8.85 -28.30 -3.30
C LEU A 17 7.68 -29.05 -3.94
N ALA A 18 6.47 -28.89 -3.37
CA ALA A 18 5.27 -29.26 -4.09
C ALA A 18 4.99 -28.20 -5.15
N GLY A 19 4.96 -28.57 -6.44
CA GLY A 19 4.62 -27.65 -7.54
C GLY A 19 3.22 -27.05 -7.37
N PRO A 20 2.88 -25.99 -8.13
CA PRO A 20 1.70 -25.15 -7.87
C PRO A 20 0.38 -25.92 -7.95
N VAL A 21 -0.47 -25.70 -6.93
CA VAL A 21 -1.80 -26.31 -6.81
C VAL A 21 -2.82 -25.30 -6.27
N ALA A 22 -2.95 -24.11 -6.85
CA ALA A 22 -4.11 -23.29 -6.47
C ALA A 22 -5.38 -23.88 -7.13
N ARG A 23 -6.33 -24.37 -6.33
CA ARG A 23 -7.68 -24.74 -6.80
C ARG A 23 -8.72 -24.25 -5.80
N ALA A 24 -9.50 -23.24 -6.20
CA ALA A 24 -10.66 -22.80 -5.43
C ALA A 24 -11.79 -23.82 -5.52
N ASP A 25 -12.34 -24.24 -4.38
CA ASP A 25 -13.58 -25.02 -4.30
C ASP A 25 -14.80 -24.11 -4.06
N LYS A 26 -16.02 -24.64 -4.20
CA LYS A 26 -17.30 -23.96 -3.96
C LYS A 26 -17.43 -23.29 -2.57
N ASN A 27 -16.52 -23.61 -1.64
CA ASN A 27 -16.44 -23.07 -0.28
C ASN A 27 -15.32 -22.03 -0.06
N ALA A 28 -14.79 -21.41 -1.12
CA ALA A 28 -13.88 -20.26 -1.02
C ALA A 28 -12.54 -20.52 -0.29
N VAL A 29 -12.02 -21.75 -0.26
CA VAL A 29 -10.64 -22.05 0.21
C VAL A 29 -9.72 -22.18 -1.00
N VAL A 30 -8.55 -21.55 -0.93
CA VAL A 30 -7.43 -21.78 -1.85
C VAL A 30 -6.50 -22.80 -1.21
N TYR A 31 -6.47 -24.01 -1.73
CA TYR A 31 -5.57 -25.06 -1.24
C TYR A 31 -4.16 -24.87 -1.79
N GLY A 32 -3.14 -25.18 -1.00
CA GLY A 32 -1.74 -25.26 -1.44
C GLY A 32 -1.27 -26.71 -1.70
N SER A 33 -2.18 -27.70 -1.59
CA SER A 33 -1.86 -29.13 -1.74
C SER A 33 -3.00 -29.93 -2.38
N LYS A 34 -2.69 -30.94 -3.22
CA LYS A 34 -3.70 -31.83 -3.88
C LYS A 34 -4.17 -32.98 -3.00
N GLY A 35 -3.53 -33.25 -1.86
CA GLY A 35 -3.73 -34.50 -1.12
C GLY A 35 -3.23 -34.45 0.31
N THR A 36 -2.94 -35.63 0.87
CA THR A 36 -2.40 -35.76 2.23
C THR A 36 -0.88 -35.57 2.24
N VAL A 37 -0.41 -34.60 3.00
CA VAL A 37 1.00 -34.37 3.35
C VAL A 37 1.32 -35.18 4.61
N SER A 38 2.49 -35.84 4.63
CA SER A 38 2.96 -36.58 5.81
C SER A 38 4.32 -36.02 6.25
N LEU A 39 4.38 -35.53 7.48
CA LEU A 39 5.59 -35.01 8.12
C LEU A 39 6.00 -35.99 9.22
N LYS A 40 7.30 -36.28 9.31
CA LYS A 40 7.86 -37.21 10.30
C LYS A 40 9.25 -36.76 10.70
N SER A 41 9.45 -36.50 11.99
CA SER A 41 10.73 -36.10 12.57
C SER A 41 11.08 -37.02 13.74
N ASP A 42 12.38 -37.23 13.95
CA ASP A 42 12.95 -37.99 15.07
C ASP A 42 13.31 -37.11 16.27
N GLY A 43 12.96 -35.81 16.22
CA GLY A 43 13.33 -34.81 17.22
C GLY A 43 14.75 -34.25 17.06
N LYS A 44 15.56 -34.77 16.12
CA LYS A 44 16.91 -34.28 15.82
C LYS A 44 16.99 -33.58 14.48
N LYS A 45 16.28 -34.11 13.47
CA LYS A 45 16.19 -33.52 12.13
C LYS A 45 14.74 -33.14 11.83
N PRO A 46 14.41 -31.85 11.66
CA PRO A 46 13.06 -31.45 11.32
C PRO A 46 12.67 -31.97 9.94
N HIS A 47 11.38 -32.26 9.77
CA HIS A 47 10.79 -32.50 8.45
C HIS A 47 10.14 -31.22 7.96
N ILE A 48 10.64 -30.70 6.85
CA ILE A 48 10.20 -29.45 6.24
C ILE A 48 9.59 -29.71 4.86
N MET A 49 8.41 -29.16 4.61
CA MET A 49 7.77 -29.13 3.30
C MET A 49 7.34 -27.70 2.97
N ILE A 50 7.61 -27.24 1.74
CA ILE A 50 7.22 -25.90 1.28
C ILE A 50 6.15 -26.04 0.20
N LEU A 51 5.02 -25.39 0.42
CA LEU A 51 3.95 -25.23 -0.55
C LEU A 51 4.16 -23.92 -1.31
N ASP A 52 4.12 -23.99 -2.63
CA ASP A 52 4.08 -22.83 -3.53
C ASP A 52 2.68 -22.68 -4.10
N TYR A 53 2.01 -21.57 -3.81
CA TYR A 53 0.69 -21.25 -4.33
C TYR A 53 0.74 -20.71 -5.77
N GLY A 54 1.93 -20.38 -6.28
CA GLY A 54 2.18 -19.83 -7.61
C GLY A 54 2.08 -18.30 -7.69
N GLU A 55 1.31 -17.70 -6.78
CA GLU A 55 1.06 -16.27 -6.63
C GLU A 55 0.65 -15.96 -5.19
N ASP A 56 0.54 -14.67 -4.85
CA ASP A 56 0.12 -14.26 -3.52
C ASP A 56 -1.38 -14.49 -3.25
N PHE A 57 -1.64 -14.98 -2.05
CA PHE A 57 -2.94 -15.05 -1.41
C PHE A 57 -2.83 -14.50 0.02
N GLU A 58 -3.94 -14.09 0.59
CA GLU A 58 -4.03 -13.67 1.99
C GLU A 58 -5.32 -14.21 2.59
N GLY A 59 -5.44 -14.23 3.92
CA GLY A 59 -6.64 -14.68 4.63
C GLY A 59 -6.34 -15.59 5.81
N HIS A 60 -7.30 -16.41 6.23
CA HIS A 60 -7.15 -17.33 7.37
C HIS A 60 -6.55 -18.67 6.94
N PRO A 61 -5.34 -19.03 7.37
CA PRO A 61 -4.79 -20.37 7.14
C PRO A 61 -5.69 -21.48 7.69
N THR A 62 -5.77 -22.60 6.98
CA THR A 62 -6.55 -23.77 7.38
C THR A 62 -5.88 -25.08 6.97
N PHE A 63 -6.07 -26.13 7.76
CA PHE A 63 -5.68 -27.50 7.43
C PHE A 63 -6.52 -28.50 8.20
N GLU A 64 -6.61 -29.73 7.68
CA GLU A 64 -7.28 -30.85 8.35
C GLU A 64 -6.25 -31.89 8.81
N VAL A 65 -6.27 -32.26 10.09
CA VAL A 65 -5.47 -33.34 10.64
C VAL A 65 -6.12 -34.67 10.29
N VAL A 66 -5.38 -35.52 9.57
CA VAL A 66 -5.78 -36.89 9.26
C VAL A 66 -5.37 -37.82 10.40
N SER A 67 -4.14 -37.69 10.89
CA SER A 67 -3.62 -38.41 12.06
C SER A 67 -2.42 -37.68 12.67
N ALA A 68 -2.24 -37.85 13.98
CA ALA A 68 -1.08 -37.39 14.73
C ALA A 68 -0.59 -38.53 15.65
N SER A 69 0.72 -38.72 15.76
CA SER A 69 1.32 -39.69 16.68
C SER A 69 2.69 -39.21 17.17
N GLY A 70 3.07 -39.60 18.39
CA GLY A 70 4.29 -39.09 19.03
C GLY A 70 4.12 -37.66 19.53
N ASP A 71 5.24 -36.94 19.68
CA ASP A 71 5.24 -35.52 20.04
C ASP A 71 5.14 -34.64 18.79
N THR A 72 4.14 -33.76 18.77
CA THR A 72 3.84 -32.83 17.67
C THR A 72 3.80 -31.37 18.14
N SER A 73 4.28 -31.10 19.36
CA SER A 73 4.25 -29.78 20.03
C SER A 73 5.12 -28.71 19.35
N VAL A 74 5.95 -29.11 18.40
CA VAL A 74 6.81 -28.24 17.59
C VAL A 74 6.46 -28.40 16.12
N PHE A 75 5.17 -28.28 15.80
CA PHE A 75 4.68 -28.12 14.44
C PHE A 75 4.44 -26.65 14.13
N GLU A 76 5.07 -26.13 13.09
CA GLU A 76 5.00 -24.73 12.70
C GLU A 76 4.55 -24.56 11.26
N LEU A 77 3.73 -23.53 11.02
CA LEU A 77 3.41 -22.99 9.72
C LEU A 77 4.04 -21.62 9.58
N THR A 78 4.87 -21.42 8.56
CA THR A 78 5.55 -20.15 8.27
C THR A 78 5.15 -19.63 6.90
N TYR A 79 4.94 -18.33 6.76
CA TYR A 79 4.40 -17.70 5.53
C TYR A 79 5.39 -16.71 4.94
N ALA A 80 5.43 -16.58 3.61
CA ALA A 80 6.31 -15.64 2.92
C ALA A 80 5.82 -15.25 1.52
N GLU A 81 6.09 -14.02 1.09
CA GLU A 81 5.97 -13.62 -0.33
C GLU A 81 7.14 -14.17 -1.18
N SER A 82 8.32 -14.39 -0.58
CA SER A 82 9.52 -14.94 -1.24
C SER A 82 10.16 -16.06 -0.44
N THR A 83 10.66 -17.12 -1.10
CA THR A 83 11.37 -18.21 -0.43
C THR A 83 12.64 -17.75 0.30
N TYR A 84 13.22 -16.63 -0.13
CA TYR A 84 14.37 -16.03 0.57
C TYR A 84 14.03 -15.71 2.02
N ALA A 85 12.78 -15.35 2.32
CA ALA A 85 12.36 -15.00 3.67
C ALA A 85 12.53 -16.15 4.68
N PHE A 86 12.47 -17.40 4.23
CA PHE A 86 12.67 -18.56 5.11
C PHE A 86 14.11 -18.74 5.62
N SER A 87 15.07 -17.90 5.18
CA SER A 87 16.38 -17.80 5.84
C SER A 87 16.28 -17.24 7.26
N ASN A 88 15.21 -16.53 7.57
CA ASN A 88 14.89 -16.02 8.90
C ASN A 88 13.85 -16.92 9.58
N TYR A 89 14.00 -17.14 10.89
CA TYR A 89 13.07 -17.96 11.66
C TYR A 89 11.63 -17.41 11.59
N GLN A 90 11.47 -16.09 11.77
CA GLN A 90 10.19 -15.39 11.70
C GLN A 90 9.80 -14.94 10.27
N SER A 91 10.45 -15.51 9.25
CA SER A 91 10.20 -15.19 7.85
C SER A 91 10.36 -13.70 7.56
N ASP A 92 9.41 -13.13 6.80
CA ASP A 92 9.26 -11.73 6.47
C ASP A 92 8.47 -10.92 7.53
N GLY A 93 8.54 -11.32 8.80
CA GLY A 93 8.04 -10.59 9.97
C GLY A 93 9.07 -10.45 11.10
N PRO A 94 8.69 -9.95 12.30
CA PRO A 94 7.35 -9.52 12.69
C PRO A 94 6.90 -8.21 12.04
N LEU A 95 5.59 -7.98 12.00
CA LEU A 95 4.94 -6.86 11.32
C LEU A 95 4.04 -6.12 12.33
N PRO A 96 4.61 -5.27 13.21
CA PRO A 96 3.89 -4.71 14.35
C PRO A 96 2.93 -3.56 13.97
N LEU A 97 2.99 -3.06 12.74
CA LEU A 97 2.40 -1.78 12.31
C LEU A 97 0.90 -1.65 12.59
N ALA A 98 0.11 -2.69 12.34
CA ALA A 98 -1.34 -2.67 12.57
C ALA A 98 -1.86 -4.02 13.06
N ALA A 99 -2.94 -3.97 13.84
CA ALA A 99 -3.73 -5.12 14.27
C ALA A 99 -4.63 -5.69 13.14
N ALA A 100 -4.22 -5.56 11.87
CA ALA A 100 -5.01 -5.95 10.70
C ALA A 100 -4.75 -7.40 10.25
N MET A 101 -3.83 -8.08 10.93
CA MET A 101 -3.35 -9.41 10.58
C MET A 101 -2.53 -9.98 11.74
N ASP A 102 -2.14 -11.24 11.62
CA ASP A 102 -1.14 -11.85 12.48
C ASP A 102 0.21 -11.14 12.31
N THR A 103 0.66 -10.51 13.40
CA THR A 103 1.93 -9.78 13.42
C THR A 103 3.14 -10.71 13.27
N TYR A 104 2.99 -12.01 13.54
CA TYR A 104 4.04 -12.98 13.27
C TYR A 104 3.70 -13.81 12.04
N ARG A 105 4.74 -14.08 11.26
CA ARG A 105 4.66 -14.90 10.04
C ARG A 105 4.88 -16.37 10.33
N VAL A 106 4.70 -16.78 11.60
CA VAL A 106 4.87 -18.14 12.09
C VAL A 106 3.75 -18.44 13.07
N ASN A 107 3.05 -19.55 12.87
CA ASN A 107 2.12 -20.11 13.83
C ASN A 107 2.63 -21.45 14.33
N ARG A 108 2.64 -21.64 15.65
CA ARG A 108 3.03 -22.90 16.28
C ARG A 108 1.80 -23.61 16.82
N TYR A 109 1.74 -24.92 16.59
CA TYR A 109 0.63 -25.76 16.98
C TYR A 109 1.12 -26.92 17.84
N ASN A 110 0.24 -27.36 18.74
CA ASN A 110 0.38 -28.61 19.48
C ASN A 110 -0.79 -29.52 19.09
N ILE A 111 -0.56 -30.45 18.17
CA ILE A 111 -1.61 -31.21 17.50
C ILE A 111 -1.82 -32.55 18.20
N THR A 112 -2.85 -32.64 19.04
CA THR A 112 -3.17 -33.88 19.78
C THR A 112 -4.39 -34.62 19.23
N ASN A 113 -5.30 -33.91 18.56
CA ASN A 113 -6.58 -34.46 18.11
C ASN A 113 -6.73 -34.42 16.58
N ARG A 114 -7.64 -35.25 16.08
CA ARG A 114 -8.06 -35.24 14.69
C ARG A 114 -9.15 -34.17 14.50
N GLU A 115 -8.76 -33.01 13.99
CA GLU A 115 -9.68 -31.89 13.78
C GLU A 115 -9.28 -31.02 12.56
N THR A 116 -10.11 -30.03 12.26
CA THR A 116 -9.80 -29.01 11.25
C THR A 116 -9.39 -27.73 11.97
N PHE A 117 -8.18 -27.26 11.69
CA PHE A 117 -7.67 -26.01 12.21
C PHE A 117 -8.06 -24.86 11.28
N ASN A 118 -8.51 -23.76 11.89
CA ASN A 118 -8.71 -22.49 11.24
C ASN A 118 -8.03 -21.43 12.10
N ASN A 119 -7.09 -20.71 11.52
CA ASN A 119 -6.43 -19.63 12.25
C ASN A 119 -7.41 -18.49 12.50
N ARG A 120 -7.36 -17.93 13.71
CA ARG A 120 -8.14 -16.76 14.10
C ARG A 120 -7.65 -15.52 13.36
N LEU A 121 -6.34 -15.25 13.40
CA LEU A 121 -5.75 -14.11 12.73
C LEU A 121 -5.46 -14.40 11.26
N ILE A 122 -5.56 -13.36 10.45
CA ILE A 122 -5.26 -13.38 9.02
C ILE A 122 -3.75 -13.43 8.82
N GLN A 123 -3.26 -14.25 7.91
CA GLN A 123 -1.93 -14.04 7.35
C GLN A 123 -2.08 -13.12 6.14
N GLY A 124 -1.48 -11.91 6.21
CA GLY A 124 -1.36 -11.02 5.06
C GLY A 124 -0.61 -11.69 3.91
N ALA A 125 -0.58 -11.06 2.73
CA ALA A 125 -0.12 -11.67 1.47
C ALA A 125 1.09 -12.61 1.60
N PHE A 126 0.94 -13.81 1.05
CA PHE A 126 1.98 -14.82 0.95
C PHE A 126 1.77 -15.70 -0.28
N ARG A 127 2.87 -16.11 -0.90
CA ARG A 127 2.91 -17.12 -1.96
C ARG A 127 3.35 -18.48 -1.42
N TYR A 128 4.20 -18.48 -0.40
CA TYR A 128 4.83 -19.68 0.13
C TYR A 128 4.35 -19.98 1.54
N GLN A 129 4.08 -21.26 1.81
CA GLN A 129 3.76 -21.77 3.15
C GLN A 129 4.69 -22.93 3.49
N LYS A 130 5.54 -22.75 4.50
CA LYS A 130 6.48 -23.76 5.01
C LYS A 130 5.84 -24.49 6.19
N LEU A 131 5.70 -25.80 6.06
CA LEU A 131 5.32 -26.72 7.12
C LEU A 131 6.59 -27.30 7.74
N ASN A 132 6.73 -27.18 9.06
CA ASN A 132 7.92 -27.65 9.77
C ASN A 132 7.52 -28.47 11.02
N LEU A 133 7.82 -29.76 11.04
CA LEU A 133 7.69 -30.60 12.24
C LEU A 133 9.08 -30.88 12.82
N SER A 134 9.38 -30.29 13.97
CA SER A 134 10.68 -30.44 14.63
C SER A 134 10.67 -31.43 15.80
N SER A 135 9.50 -31.75 16.36
CA SER A 135 9.33 -32.70 17.48
C SER A 135 9.36 -34.16 17.01
N HIS A 136 9.62 -35.10 17.94
CA HIS A 136 9.70 -36.54 17.63
C HIS A 136 8.29 -37.14 17.46
N GLY A 137 7.74 -36.98 16.26
CA GLY A 137 6.40 -37.45 15.94
C GLY A 137 6.13 -37.50 14.45
N GLU A 138 4.88 -37.82 14.13
CA GLU A 138 4.37 -37.94 12.77
C GLU A 138 3.00 -37.24 12.65
N LEU A 139 2.85 -36.42 11.61
CA LEU A 139 1.63 -35.69 11.28
C LEU A 139 1.22 -36.02 9.85
N ARG A 140 -0.05 -36.36 9.67
CA ARG A 140 -0.67 -36.46 8.35
C ARG A 140 -1.73 -35.40 8.23
N LEU A 141 -1.56 -34.48 7.28
CA LEU A 141 -2.43 -33.31 7.08
C LEU A 141 -3.02 -33.34 5.68
N ARG A 142 -4.23 -32.84 5.49
CA ARG A 142 -4.83 -32.62 4.16
C ARG A 142 -5.54 -31.29 4.13
N LYS A 143 -5.99 -30.86 2.94
CA LYS A 143 -6.72 -29.60 2.76
C LYS A 143 -5.97 -28.39 3.34
N ILE A 144 -4.64 -28.41 3.25
CA ILE A 144 -3.79 -27.29 3.68
C ILE A 144 -4.02 -26.16 2.68
N GLY A 145 -4.42 -24.99 3.18
CA GLY A 145 -4.85 -23.86 2.36
C GLY A 145 -5.07 -22.58 3.17
N VAL A 146 -5.72 -21.62 2.52
CA VAL A 146 -6.13 -20.34 3.09
C VAL A 146 -7.56 -20.00 2.67
N LYS A 147 -8.33 -19.43 3.59
CA LYS A 147 -9.65 -18.84 3.36
C LYS A 147 -9.48 -17.34 3.12
N PRO A 148 -9.59 -16.85 1.87
CA PRO A 148 -9.31 -15.45 1.59
C PRO A 148 -10.29 -14.48 2.24
N THR A 149 -9.76 -13.35 2.69
CA THR A 149 -10.55 -12.23 3.23
C THR A 149 -10.78 -11.12 2.20
N VAL A 150 -9.97 -11.06 1.15
CA VAL A 150 -10.17 -10.22 -0.04
C VAL A 150 -10.99 -10.91 -1.14
N HIS A 151 -11.42 -10.13 -2.13
CA HIS A 151 -12.13 -10.65 -3.30
C HIS A 151 -11.28 -11.63 -4.13
N THR A 152 -11.89 -12.74 -4.53
CA THR A 152 -11.26 -13.82 -5.31
C THR A 152 -11.86 -13.97 -6.72
N THR A 153 -12.57 -12.94 -7.19
CA THR A 153 -13.12 -12.91 -8.55
C THR A 153 -12.00 -13.19 -9.55
N PRO A 154 -12.10 -14.20 -10.43
CA PRO A 154 -11.07 -14.47 -11.42
C PRO A 154 -10.77 -13.22 -12.25
N LEU A 155 -9.49 -12.91 -12.52
CA LEU A 155 -9.07 -11.70 -13.24
C LEU A 155 -9.80 -11.52 -14.59
N THR A 156 -10.09 -12.63 -15.28
CA THR A 156 -10.83 -12.64 -16.55
C THR A 156 -12.32 -12.27 -16.43
N LYS A 157 -12.85 -12.24 -15.21
CA LYS A 157 -14.25 -11.93 -14.87
C LYS A 157 -14.41 -10.59 -14.13
N LEU A 158 -13.34 -9.82 -13.94
CA LEU A 158 -13.42 -8.49 -13.35
C LEU A 158 -14.30 -7.54 -14.18
N PRO A 159 -14.89 -6.49 -13.59
CA PRO A 159 -15.69 -5.51 -14.33
C PRO A 159 -14.93 -4.88 -15.51
N GLY A 160 -13.70 -4.44 -15.30
CA GLY A 160 -12.79 -3.98 -16.34
C GLY A 160 -12.03 -5.11 -17.04
N ARG A 161 -11.54 -4.84 -18.26
CA ARG A 161 -10.70 -5.78 -19.02
C ARG A 161 -9.81 -5.05 -20.02
N PHE A 162 -8.59 -5.53 -20.18
CA PHE A 162 -7.66 -5.12 -21.22
C PHE A 162 -6.88 -6.32 -21.75
N GLU A 163 -6.74 -6.42 -23.06
CA GLU A 163 -5.88 -7.37 -23.77
C GLU A 163 -5.33 -6.68 -25.03
N CYS A 164 -4.10 -6.97 -25.41
CA CYS A 164 -3.45 -6.47 -26.61
C CYS A 164 -2.49 -7.50 -27.22
N SER A 165 -1.87 -7.15 -28.35
CA SER A 165 -0.92 -8.01 -29.06
C SER A 165 0.41 -8.23 -28.33
N ASP A 166 0.70 -7.49 -27.26
CA ASP A 166 1.92 -7.64 -26.46
C ASP A 166 1.62 -8.37 -25.14
N GLU A 167 2.19 -9.56 -24.98
CA GLU A 167 1.95 -10.39 -23.81
C GLU A 167 2.50 -9.80 -22.51
N ASP A 168 3.52 -8.94 -22.56
CA ASP A 168 4.00 -8.27 -21.34
C ASP A 168 2.99 -7.24 -20.88
N PHE A 169 2.37 -6.50 -21.81
CA PHE A 169 1.35 -5.51 -21.46
C PHE A 169 0.09 -6.18 -20.90
N ASN A 170 -0.26 -7.36 -21.43
CA ASN A 170 -1.33 -8.20 -20.87
C ASN A 170 -1.02 -8.60 -19.43
N ARG A 171 0.21 -9.10 -19.18
CA ARG A 171 0.63 -9.48 -17.81
C ARG A 171 0.68 -8.27 -16.88
N ILE A 172 1.23 -7.14 -17.33
CA ILE A 172 1.29 -5.90 -16.54
C ILE A 172 -0.11 -5.46 -16.10
N TRP A 173 -1.09 -5.42 -17.00
CA TRP A 173 -2.45 -5.02 -16.65
C TRP A 173 -3.09 -6.01 -15.65
N LEU A 174 -2.91 -7.32 -15.87
CA LEU A 174 -3.44 -8.35 -14.97
C LEU A 174 -2.80 -8.32 -13.58
N THR A 175 -1.48 -8.13 -13.49
CA THR A 175 -0.74 -8.03 -12.23
C THR A 175 -1.17 -6.78 -11.44
N GLY A 176 -1.43 -5.66 -12.10
CA GLY A 176 -1.94 -4.47 -11.41
C GLY A 176 -3.41 -4.61 -10.98
N ALA A 177 -4.26 -5.27 -11.77
CA ALA A 177 -5.61 -5.64 -11.35
C ALA A 177 -5.62 -6.61 -10.16
N ARG A 178 -4.67 -7.56 -10.12
CA ARG A 178 -4.49 -8.48 -8.99
C ARG A 178 -3.99 -7.74 -7.75
N THR A 179 -3.06 -6.81 -7.91
CA THR A 179 -2.59 -5.93 -6.83
C THR A 179 -3.77 -5.20 -6.18
N ALA A 180 -4.64 -4.58 -6.99
CA ALA A 180 -5.86 -3.92 -6.49
C ALA A 180 -6.75 -4.87 -5.68
N GLN A 181 -6.99 -6.10 -6.15
CA GLN A 181 -7.77 -7.08 -5.39
C GLN A 181 -7.21 -7.40 -4.00
N LEU A 182 -5.87 -7.51 -3.87
CA LEU A 182 -5.25 -7.85 -2.58
C LEU A 182 -5.16 -6.67 -1.62
N THR A 183 -5.17 -5.44 -2.13
CA THR A 183 -5.12 -4.21 -1.33
C THR A 183 -6.52 -3.65 -1.00
N GLU A 184 -7.59 -4.22 -1.55
CA GLU A 184 -8.99 -3.88 -1.27
C GLU A 184 -9.51 -4.74 -0.11
N ILE A 185 -9.46 -4.23 1.12
CA ILE A 185 -9.89 -4.95 2.33
C ILE A 185 -11.39 -4.72 2.58
N PRO A 186 -12.24 -5.76 2.48
CA PRO A 186 -13.68 -5.57 2.66
C PRO A 186 -14.01 -5.26 4.12
N LYS A 187 -15.07 -4.50 4.38
CA LYS A 187 -15.57 -4.22 5.72
C LYS A 187 -15.84 -5.49 6.51
N ASP A 188 -15.72 -5.40 7.83
CA ASP A 188 -16.02 -6.49 8.77
C ASP A 188 -15.20 -7.77 8.53
N THR A 189 -14.00 -7.66 7.93
CA THR A 189 -13.13 -8.82 7.66
C THR A 189 -11.94 -8.94 8.60
N ILE A 190 -11.48 -7.83 9.20
CA ILE A 190 -10.42 -7.87 10.21
C ILE A 190 -10.96 -8.50 11.51
N PRO A 191 -10.40 -9.61 12.00
CA PRO A 191 -10.85 -10.23 13.24
C PRO A 191 -10.41 -9.44 14.47
N ASP A 192 -11.15 -9.56 15.57
CA ASP A 192 -10.71 -9.05 16.87
C ASP A 192 -9.31 -9.56 17.19
N PHE A 193 -8.39 -8.62 17.46
CA PHE A 193 -6.97 -8.95 17.61
C PHE A 193 -6.70 -9.73 18.90
N TRP A 194 -7.45 -9.42 19.97
CA TRP A 194 -7.41 -10.10 21.27
C TRP A 194 -8.73 -10.81 21.55
N GLN A 195 -8.69 -11.85 22.39
CA GLN A 195 -9.88 -12.55 22.84
C GLN A 195 -10.29 -12.05 24.23
N VAL A 196 -11.40 -11.32 24.33
CA VAL A 196 -11.82 -10.67 25.58
C VAL A 196 -12.76 -11.56 26.38
N SER A 197 -12.55 -11.64 27.71
CA SER A 197 -13.39 -12.43 28.61
C SER A 197 -13.53 -11.77 29.99
N ASN A 198 -14.44 -12.27 30.82
CA ASN A 198 -14.61 -11.80 32.20
C ASN A 198 -13.36 -12.02 33.08
N GLU A 199 -12.46 -12.93 32.71
CA GLU A 199 -11.19 -13.12 33.43
C GLU A 199 -10.17 -12.02 33.10
N GLY A 200 -10.26 -11.46 31.89
CA GLY A 200 -9.31 -10.54 31.27
C GLY A 200 -9.21 -10.78 29.76
N SER A 201 -8.42 -9.97 29.09
CA SER A 201 -8.13 -10.09 27.66
C SER A 201 -6.97 -11.05 27.43
N PHE A 202 -7.23 -12.10 26.66
CA PHE A 202 -6.21 -13.06 26.24
C PHE A 202 -5.46 -12.55 25.01
N VAL A 203 -4.14 -12.43 25.18
CA VAL A 203 -3.19 -11.93 24.21
C VAL A 203 -2.26 -13.08 23.85
N GLU A 204 -2.15 -13.42 22.57
CA GLU A 204 -1.37 -14.56 22.08
C GLU A 204 -0.56 -14.16 20.85
N SER A 205 0.75 -14.41 20.86
CA SER A 205 1.66 -14.17 19.73
C SER A 205 1.27 -12.92 18.93
N SER A 206 1.24 -11.77 19.60
CA SER A 206 0.76 -10.52 19.00
C SER A 206 1.62 -9.36 19.49
N ALA A 207 2.13 -8.56 18.56
CA ALA A 207 2.87 -7.35 18.90
C ALA A 207 1.97 -6.35 19.66
N PRO A 208 2.52 -5.57 20.61
CA PRO A 208 1.80 -4.49 21.25
C PRO A 208 1.20 -3.49 20.23
N GLN A 209 -0.02 -3.03 20.52
CA GLN A 209 -0.68 -1.96 19.76
C GLN A 209 -0.81 -0.73 20.64
N ALA A 210 -0.43 0.43 20.11
CA ALA A 210 -0.44 1.70 20.81
C ALA A 210 -1.86 2.18 21.11
N LEU A 211 -2.05 2.80 22.28
CA LEU A 211 -3.27 3.57 22.58
C LEU A 211 -3.42 4.70 21.55
N GLY A 212 -4.61 4.77 20.97
CA GLY A 212 -4.96 5.55 19.81
C GLY A 212 -5.69 6.85 20.13
N SER A 213 -4.95 7.94 20.22
CA SER A 213 -5.47 9.32 20.13
C SER A 213 -4.35 10.31 19.84
N VAL A 214 -4.69 11.53 19.42
CA VAL A 214 -3.71 12.61 19.22
C VAL A 214 -2.91 12.87 20.49
N ALA A 215 -3.59 12.96 21.63
CA ALA A 215 -2.96 13.20 22.92
C ALA A 215 -2.04 12.02 23.31
N ALA A 216 -2.50 10.78 23.09
CA ALA A 216 -1.72 9.58 23.39
C ALA A 216 -0.43 9.51 22.55
N ALA A 217 -0.50 9.85 21.26
CA ALA A 217 0.65 9.86 20.36
C ALA A 217 1.73 10.90 20.76
N GLN A 218 1.38 11.90 21.57
CA GLN A 218 2.29 12.96 22.00
C GLN A 218 2.79 12.79 23.45
N LEU A 219 2.42 11.70 24.12
CA LEU A 219 2.83 11.46 25.51
C LEU A 219 4.35 11.32 25.62
N THR A 220 4.96 12.04 26.55
CA THR A 220 6.40 11.97 26.83
C THR A 220 6.70 11.46 28.24
N THR A 221 5.74 11.60 29.15
CA THR A 221 5.86 11.18 30.56
C THR A 221 4.53 10.60 31.05
N TYR A 222 4.59 9.45 31.73
CA TYR A 222 3.44 8.77 32.31
C TYR A 222 3.89 7.61 33.20
N GLN A 223 2.95 7.09 33.97
CA GLN A 223 3.04 5.80 34.64
C GLN A 223 1.96 4.87 34.11
N LEU A 224 2.27 3.60 34.01
CA LEU A 224 1.44 2.54 33.45
C LEU A 224 1.34 1.41 34.47
N ASP A 225 0.12 1.03 34.83
CA ASP A 225 -0.19 -0.05 35.76
C ASP A 225 -1.11 -1.06 35.08
N PHE A 226 -0.80 -2.34 35.18
CA PHE A 226 -1.71 -3.41 34.74
C PHE A 226 -1.45 -4.72 35.49
N GLN A 227 -2.40 -5.64 35.38
CA GLN A 227 -2.24 -7.01 35.86
C GLN A 227 -2.08 -7.95 34.67
N VAL A 228 -1.17 -8.91 34.80
CA VAL A 228 -0.90 -9.93 33.80
C VAL A 228 -0.84 -11.32 34.43
N LYS A 229 -1.33 -12.33 33.72
CA LYS A 229 -1.20 -13.74 34.06
C LYS A 229 -0.60 -14.48 32.86
N PRO A 230 0.73 -14.69 32.82
CA PRO A 230 1.40 -15.42 31.74
C PRO A 230 0.91 -16.86 31.69
N VAL A 231 0.50 -17.35 30.52
CA VAL A 231 -0.02 -18.73 30.36
C VAL A 231 1.09 -19.69 29.94
N THR A 232 2.03 -19.23 29.10
CA THR A 232 3.08 -20.09 28.55
C THR A 232 4.50 -19.69 28.94
N GLY A 233 4.75 -18.46 29.39
CA GLY A 233 6.06 -18.08 29.96
C GLY A 233 6.48 -16.62 29.77
N GLU A 234 6.04 -15.97 28.70
CA GLU A 234 6.44 -14.59 28.40
C GLU A 234 5.23 -13.70 28.16
N PHE A 235 5.39 -12.42 28.48
CA PHE A 235 4.50 -11.34 28.08
C PHE A 235 5.32 -10.12 27.69
N SER A 236 4.71 -9.21 26.93
CA SER A 236 5.38 -7.98 26.52
C SER A 236 4.45 -6.77 26.62
N PHE A 237 5.03 -5.59 26.73
CA PHE A 237 4.31 -4.32 26.60
C PHE A 237 5.23 -3.27 25.98
N SER A 238 4.65 -2.30 25.30
CA SER A 238 5.37 -1.18 24.71
C SER A 238 5.22 0.08 25.55
N VAL A 239 6.25 0.92 25.52
CA VAL A 239 6.23 2.31 26.00
C VAL A 239 6.88 3.19 24.93
N LEU A 240 6.53 4.48 24.96
CA LEU A 240 6.91 5.47 23.94
C LEU A 240 6.60 4.95 22.53
N SER A 241 5.40 4.39 22.39
CA SER A 241 4.90 3.77 21.16
C SER A 241 4.21 4.80 20.29
N ASP A 242 4.73 5.04 19.09
CA ASP A 242 4.02 5.85 18.12
C ASP A 242 2.82 5.09 17.51
N THR A 243 2.06 5.76 16.66
CA THR A 243 0.86 5.21 16.02
C THR A 243 1.16 4.12 15.00
N LEU A 244 2.40 3.99 14.52
CA LEU A 244 2.91 2.90 13.68
C LEU A 244 3.56 1.79 14.51
N ASN A 245 3.43 1.84 15.84
CA ASN A 245 3.96 0.86 16.79
C ASN A 245 5.50 0.75 16.77
N GLU A 246 6.23 1.78 16.35
CA GLU A 246 7.63 1.87 16.73
C GLU A 246 7.73 2.30 18.19
N ALA A 247 8.40 1.49 19.01
CA ALA A 247 8.37 1.65 20.46
C ALA A 247 9.59 1.05 21.13
N ILE A 248 9.70 1.29 22.45
CA ILE A 248 10.50 0.43 23.33
C ILE A 248 9.60 -0.70 23.79
N VAL A 249 9.93 -1.93 23.37
CA VAL A 249 9.16 -3.13 23.73
C VAL A 249 9.85 -3.86 24.87
N VAL A 250 9.19 -3.90 26.03
CA VAL A 250 9.62 -4.64 27.20
C VAL A 250 9.07 -6.05 27.10
N THR A 251 9.93 -7.06 27.21
CA THR A 251 9.56 -8.47 27.28
C THR A 251 10.04 -9.06 28.60
N CYS A 252 9.14 -9.77 29.29
CA CYS A 252 9.40 -10.40 30.57
C CYS A 252 9.22 -11.92 30.44
N ASP A 253 10.30 -12.67 30.58
CA ASP A 253 10.29 -14.13 30.68
C ASP A 253 10.23 -14.54 32.16
N VAL A 254 9.07 -15.05 32.57
CA VAL A 254 8.84 -15.47 33.97
C VAL A 254 9.43 -16.85 34.28
N LYS A 255 9.80 -17.64 33.26
CA LYS A 255 10.45 -18.94 33.44
C LYS A 255 11.95 -18.77 33.66
N SER A 256 12.61 -17.97 32.81
CA SER A 256 14.04 -17.70 32.93
C SER A 256 14.36 -16.56 33.90
N GLY A 257 13.35 -15.75 34.25
CA GLY A 257 13.51 -14.51 35.02
C GLY A 257 14.19 -13.40 34.21
N LYS A 258 14.26 -13.47 32.88
CA LYS A 258 14.95 -12.47 32.04
C LYS A 258 13.98 -11.35 31.66
N VAL A 259 14.45 -10.11 31.67
CA VAL A 259 13.71 -8.94 31.15
C VAL A 259 14.56 -8.24 30.09
N THR A 260 13.94 -7.84 28.99
CA THR A 260 14.62 -7.08 27.91
C THR A 260 13.76 -5.91 27.45
N ALA A 261 14.40 -4.77 27.21
CA ALA A 261 13.79 -3.62 26.52
C ALA A 261 14.40 -3.50 25.12
N THR A 262 13.68 -4.06 24.14
CA THR A 262 14.02 -3.98 22.71
C THR A 262 13.73 -2.57 22.21
N GLY A 263 14.61 -2.01 21.37
CA GLY A 263 14.62 -0.59 21.02
C GLY A 263 15.71 0.15 21.80
N ALA A 264 15.74 0.05 23.13
CA ALA A 264 16.80 0.63 23.97
C ALA A 264 18.03 -0.28 24.16
N SER A 265 17.95 -1.54 23.72
CA SER A 265 18.99 -2.56 23.90
C SER A 265 19.43 -2.76 25.36
N LYS A 266 18.46 -2.82 26.28
CA LYS A 266 18.70 -3.05 27.72
C LYS A 266 18.16 -4.38 28.19
N SER A 267 18.75 -4.91 29.27
CA SER A 267 18.33 -6.15 29.90
C SER A 267 18.43 -6.10 31.41
N GLY A 268 17.60 -6.88 32.08
CA GLY A 268 17.58 -7.05 33.53
C GLY A 268 16.97 -8.40 33.88
N SER A 269 16.50 -8.51 35.12
CA SER A 269 15.99 -9.79 35.64
C SER A 269 14.88 -9.59 36.64
N ILE A 270 13.92 -10.51 36.62
CA ILE A 270 12.89 -10.65 37.65
C ILE A 270 13.53 -11.31 38.88
N PRO A 271 13.67 -10.60 40.02
CA PRO A 271 14.25 -11.19 41.20
C PRO A 271 13.31 -12.24 41.79
N SER A 272 13.85 -13.30 42.40
CA SER A 272 13.06 -14.35 43.04
C SER A 272 12.06 -13.81 44.08
N SER A 273 12.40 -12.70 44.75
CA SER A 273 11.52 -12.00 45.70
C SER A 273 10.25 -11.39 45.08
N ALA A 274 10.14 -11.33 43.75
CA ALA A 274 8.94 -10.91 43.05
C ALA A 274 7.89 -12.04 42.96
N ASP A 275 8.28 -13.29 43.21
CA ASP A 275 7.41 -14.49 43.14
C ASP A 275 6.59 -14.60 41.84
N ALA A 276 7.17 -14.22 40.71
CA ALA A 276 6.51 -14.26 39.41
C ALA A 276 6.43 -15.70 38.88
N LYS A 277 5.23 -16.21 38.60
CA LYS A 277 5.00 -17.57 38.10
C LYS A 277 4.05 -17.60 36.91
N VAL A 278 4.23 -18.61 36.06
CA VAL A 278 3.26 -18.95 35.01
C VAL A 278 1.94 -19.38 35.66
N GLY A 279 0.82 -18.89 35.15
CA GLY A 279 -0.52 -19.21 35.63
C GLY A 279 -0.99 -18.36 36.82
N GLU A 280 -0.15 -17.50 37.39
CA GLU A 280 -0.49 -16.62 38.51
C GLU A 280 -0.59 -15.15 38.06
N TRP A 281 -1.50 -14.39 38.67
CA TRP A 281 -1.62 -12.95 38.42
C TRP A 281 -0.47 -12.19 39.09
N MET A 282 0.14 -11.28 38.35
CA MET A 282 1.17 -10.35 38.83
C MET A 282 0.84 -8.92 38.44
N SER A 283 1.28 -7.96 39.25
CA SER A 283 1.20 -6.54 38.92
C SER A 283 2.45 -6.10 38.16
N VAL A 284 2.23 -5.28 37.14
CA VAL A 284 3.29 -4.60 36.40
C VAL A 284 3.08 -3.11 36.53
N HIS A 285 4.15 -2.41 36.90
CA HIS A 285 4.20 -0.95 36.92
C HIS A 285 5.37 -0.49 36.05
N ALA A 286 5.14 0.47 35.17
CA ALA A 286 6.20 1.13 34.41
C ALA A 286 6.11 2.64 34.59
N LYS A 287 7.22 3.27 34.94
CA LYS A 287 7.37 4.72 35.02
C LYS A 287 8.19 5.19 33.84
N VAL A 288 7.61 6.06 33.02
CA VAL A 288 8.22 6.62 31.81
C VAL A 288 8.38 8.12 32.02
N ASN A 289 9.62 8.58 31.99
CA ASN A 289 9.97 9.99 32.07
C ASN A 289 10.94 10.32 30.93
N MET A 290 10.39 10.44 29.71
CA MET A 290 11.14 10.60 28.47
C MET A 290 12.26 9.57 28.31
N THR A 291 13.49 9.92 28.66
CA THR A 291 14.66 9.06 28.53
C THR A 291 14.77 8.05 29.66
N GLU A 292 14.24 8.35 30.84
CA GLU A 292 14.35 7.51 32.03
C GLU A 292 13.14 6.59 32.17
N ILE A 293 13.37 5.29 32.21
CA ILE A 293 12.33 4.27 32.26
C ILE A 293 12.65 3.25 33.36
N SER A 294 11.72 3.07 34.29
CA SER A 294 11.81 2.09 35.37
C SER A 294 10.62 1.14 35.33
N ILE A 295 10.88 -0.16 35.46
CA ILE A 295 9.88 -1.23 35.33
C ILE A 295 9.90 -2.11 36.57
N PHE A 296 8.72 -2.44 37.06
CA PHE A 296 8.51 -3.20 38.28
C PHE A 296 7.53 -4.35 38.03
N VAL A 297 7.84 -5.50 38.63
CA VAL A 297 6.93 -6.66 38.69
C VAL A 297 6.71 -6.99 40.16
N ASN A 298 5.45 -7.06 40.60
CA ASN A 298 5.08 -7.26 42.01
C ASN A 298 5.85 -6.33 42.97
N ASN A 299 5.91 -5.05 42.62
CA ASN A 299 6.61 -3.98 43.34
C ASN A 299 8.14 -4.19 43.50
N LYS A 300 8.75 -5.05 42.70
CA LYS A 300 10.21 -5.22 42.62
C LYS A 300 10.72 -4.64 41.31
N THR A 301 11.76 -3.81 41.38
CA THR A 301 12.44 -3.30 40.18
C THR A 301 13.03 -4.46 39.40
N VAL A 302 12.68 -4.56 38.11
CA VAL A 302 13.22 -5.57 37.19
C VAL A 302 14.10 -4.95 36.10
N LEU A 303 13.89 -3.66 35.82
CA LEU A 303 14.66 -2.86 34.89
C LEU A 303 14.63 -1.40 35.34
N ASP A 304 15.75 -0.70 35.23
CA ASP A 304 15.84 0.74 35.46
C ASP A 304 16.96 1.29 34.56
N PHE A 305 16.61 2.15 33.60
CA PHE A 305 17.54 2.52 32.53
C PHE A 305 17.20 3.86 31.88
N SER A 306 18.22 4.44 31.25
CA SER A 306 18.09 5.56 30.32
C SER A 306 18.28 5.13 28.87
N GLN A 307 17.64 5.87 27.94
CA GLN A 307 17.69 5.64 26.50
C GLN A 307 17.51 6.94 25.68
N THR A 308 17.91 6.92 24.42
CA THR A 308 17.89 8.08 23.51
C THR A 308 17.28 7.76 22.14
N GLU A 309 16.56 6.66 22.02
CA GLU A 309 16.04 6.11 20.77
C GLU A 309 14.59 6.57 20.51
N LYS A 310 13.78 6.71 21.56
CA LYS A 310 12.38 7.11 21.49
C LYS A 310 12.07 8.18 22.55
N PHE A 311 11.23 9.17 22.24
CA PHE A 311 11.00 10.30 23.16
C PHE A 311 9.53 10.62 23.43
N TYR A 312 8.63 10.04 22.62
CA TYR A 312 7.20 10.28 22.71
C TYR A 312 6.44 9.02 22.29
N GLY A 313 5.14 9.00 22.58
CA GLY A 313 4.24 7.92 22.21
C GLY A 313 3.60 7.27 23.43
N SER A 314 2.52 6.54 23.18
CA SER A 314 1.73 5.88 24.20
C SER A 314 2.31 4.51 24.55
N PHE A 315 1.45 3.55 24.87
CA PHE A 315 1.77 2.24 25.38
C PHE A 315 0.82 1.20 24.80
N GLY A 316 1.19 -0.07 24.88
CA GLY A 316 0.42 -1.20 24.39
C GLY A 316 0.80 -2.50 25.09
N LEU A 317 -0.06 -3.52 25.03
CA LEU A 317 0.20 -4.85 25.60
C LEU A 317 0.34 -5.89 24.49
N GLY A 318 1.17 -6.90 24.67
CA GLY A 318 1.43 -7.91 23.65
C GLY A 318 1.96 -9.22 24.23
N ALA A 319 2.21 -10.18 23.35
CA ALA A 319 2.86 -11.43 23.71
C ALA A 319 3.89 -11.83 22.64
N PRO A 320 5.10 -12.26 23.03
CA PRO A 320 6.09 -12.79 22.09
C PRO A 320 5.58 -14.01 21.30
N LEU A 321 6.24 -14.33 20.19
CA LEU A 321 5.91 -15.49 19.36
C LEU A 321 5.90 -16.79 20.19
N GLY A 322 4.82 -17.55 20.11
CA GLY A 322 4.63 -18.80 20.85
C GLY A 322 4.23 -18.59 22.32
N HIS A 323 4.07 -17.33 22.74
CA HIS A 323 3.67 -16.96 24.08
C HIS A 323 2.27 -16.36 24.15
N SER A 324 1.68 -16.44 25.34
CA SER A 324 0.35 -15.89 25.62
C SER A 324 0.17 -15.53 27.08
N ALA A 325 -0.70 -14.55 27.34
CA ALA A 325 -1.02 -14.07 28.68
C ALA A 325 -2.45 -13.51 28.73
N TYR A 326 -3.05 -13.52 29.92
CA TYR A 326 -4.23 -12.69 30.20
C TYR A 326 -3.79 -11.36 30.77
N CYS A 327 -4.41 -10.26 30.31
CA CYS A 327 -4.18 -8.91 30.80
C CYS A 327 -5.49 -8.31 31.33
N ARG A 328 -5.42 -7.54 32.42
CA ARG A 328 -6.57 -6.81 32.97
C ARG A 328 -6.16 -5.58 33.77
N ASN A 329 -7.14 -4.73 34.07
CA ASN A 329 -7.00 -3.55 34.92
C ASN A 329 -5.87 -2.61 34.46
N LEU A 330 -5.89 -2.23 33.18
CA LEU A 330 -4.93 -1.30 32.59
C LEU A 330 -5.26 0.13 33.01
N LYS A 331 -4.29 0.81 33.59
CA LYS A 331 -4.38 2.22 33.98
C LYS A 331 -3.12 2.95 33.54
N ALA A 332 -3.29 4.15 33.02
CA ALA A 332 -2.21 5.07 32.77
C ALA A 332 -2.55 6.42 33.37
N ALA A 333 -1.56 7.06 33.96
CA ALA A 333 -1.68 8.38 34.54
C ALA A 333 -0.41 9.19 34.23
N THR A 334 -0.50 10.51 34.29
CA THR A 334 0.68 11.36 34.39
C THR A 334 1.46 11.04 35.67
N LEU A 335 2.71 11.49 35.76
CA LEU A 335 3.55 11.24 36.93
C LEU A 335 3.03 11.89 38.22
N ASP A 336 2.16 12.89 38.12
CA ASP A 336 1.46 13.53 39.25
C ASP A 336 0.09 12.87 39.57
N GLY A 337 -0.32 11.85 38.83
CA GLY A 337 -1.51 11.03 39.12
C GLY A 337 -2.78 11.42 38.36
N THR A 338 -2.73 12.34 37.40
CA THR A 338 -3.86 12.66 36.51
C THR A 338 -4.13 11.49 35.56
N GLU A 339 -5.37 10.99 35.53
CA GLU A 339 -5.74 9.85 34.67
C GLU A 339 -5.58 10.20 33.17
N ILE A 340 -4.88 9.32 32.45
CA ILE A 340 -4.74 9.36 30.98
C ILE A 340 -5.68 8.33 30.36
N TYR A 341 -5.73 7.12 30.93
CA TYR A 341 -6.53 6.01 30.43
C TYR A 341 -6.81 4.99 31.54
N SER A 342 -7.99 4.38 31.54
CA SER A 342 -8.37 3.37 32.54
C SER A 342 -9.40 2.41 31.94
N ASN A 343 -9.11 1.11 31.97
CA ASN A 343 -10.04 0.08 31.51
C ASN A 343 -9.80 -1.27 32.21
N SER A 344 -10.85 -2.05 32.46
CA SER A 344 -10.73 -3.38 33.06
C SER A 344 -10.12 -4.43 32.12
N LEU A 345 -10.21 -4.22 30.81
CA LEU A 345 -9.91 -5.17 29.74
C LEU A 345 -10.72 -6.47 29.81
N THR A 346 -11.95 -6.39 30.32
CA THR A 346 -12.88 -7.53 30.45
C THR A 346 -14.12 -7.41 29.55
N ASP A 347 -14.22 -6.31 28.80
CA ASP A 347 -15.30 -6.03 27.85
C ASP A 347 -14.67 -5.52 26.54
N PRO A 348 -15.10 -5.97 25.35
CA PRO A 348 -14.42 -5.64 24.09
C PRO A 348 -14.51 -4.17 23.67
N SER A 349 -15.28 -3.30 24.35
CA SER A 349 -15.42 -1.88 23.96
C SER A 349 -14.12 -1.08 23.92
N PHE A 350 -13.06 -1.52 24.62
CA PHE A 350 -11.74 -0.87 24.61
C PHE A 350 -10.92 -1.16 23.35
N LEU A 351 -11.26 -2.21 22.59
CA LEU A 351 -10.45 -2.68 21.46
C LEU A 351 -10.18 -1.56 20.44
N LYS A 352 -11.19 -0.75 20.14
CA LYS A 352 -11.08 0.42 19.25
C LYS A 352 -10.10 1.48 19.76
N ASP A 353 -9.92 1.60 21.08
CA ASP A 353 -9.01 2.58 21.69
C ASP A 353 -7.56 2.29 21.33
N PHE A 354 -7.24 1.04 20.96
CA PHE A 354 -5.91 0.60 20.52
C PHE A 354 -5.87 0.26 19.03
N PHE A 355 -6.89 0.66 18.27
CA PHE A 355 -7.06 0.32 16.85
C PHE A 355 -7.12 -1.20 16.60
N MET A 356 -7.65 -1.96 17.55
CA MET A 356 -7.74 -3.42 17.55
C MET A 356 -9.18 -3.93 17.33
N GLY A 357 -9.90 -3.41 16.34
CA GLY A 357 -11.28 -3.85 16.05
C GLY A 357 -11.44 -4.40 14.64
N THR A 358 -12.67 -4.70 14.27
CA THR A 358 -13.06 -4.90 12.87
C THR A 358 -12.94 -3.57 12.11
N ASN A 359 -12.66 -3.64 10.81
CA ASN A 359 -12.67 -2.46 9.96
C ASN A 359 -14.12 -2.07 9.58
N PRO A 360 -14.56 -0.83 9.81
CA PRO A 360 -15.96 -0.44 9.65
C PRO A 360 -16.40 -0.21 8.21
N ALA A 361 -15.43 -0.06 7.29
CA ALA A 361 -15.66 0.22 5.88
C ALA A 361 -14.77 -0.63 4.97
N ASP A 362 -15.21 -0.76 3.72
CA ASP A 362 -14.36 -1.24 2.62
C ASP A 362 -13.23 -0.22 2.44
N THR A 363 -11.98 -0.65 2.40
CA THR A 363 -10.85 0.28 2.37
C THR A 363 -9.70 -0.25 1.52
N ILE A 364 -9.10 0.63 0.73
CA ILE A 364 -7.84 0.42 0.03
C ILE A 364 -6.67 0.71 0.99
N VAL A 365 -5.75 -0.23 1.10
CA VAL A 365 -4.50 -0.11 1.88
C VAL A 365 -3.28 0.02 0.98
N ASP A 366 -2.15 0.43 1.55
CA ASP A 366 -0.83 0.47 0.92
C ASP A 366 -0.44 -0.88 0.31
N GLY A 367 -0.47 -1.94 1.12
CA GLY A 367 0.00 -3.27 0.75
C GLY A 367 -0.70 -4.35 1.55
N SER A 368 -0.70 -5.57 0.99
CA SER A 368 -1.51 -6.68 1.51
C SER A 368 -0.79 -7.51 2.59
N ARG A 369 0.55 -7.40 2.68
CA ARG A 369 1.35 -8.15 3.67
C ARG A 369 1.63 -7.38 4.96
N ARG A 370 2.24 -6.19 4.89
CA ARG A 370 2.95 -5.57 6.05
C ARG A 370 2.12 -4.54 6.79
N ASP A 371 1.77 -3.41 6.17
CA ASP A 371 1.19 -2.32 6.95
C ASP A 371 -0.31 -2.53 7.03
N ARG A 372 -0.96 -2.75 5.88
CA ARG A 372 -2.43 -2.83 5.75
C ARG A 372 -3.10 -1.59 6.35
N ILE A 373 -2.52 -0.44 6.03
CA ILE A 373 -2.93 0.88 6.50
C ILE A 373 -3.37 1.68 5.28
N ALA A 374 -4.38 2.53 5.44
CA ALA A 374 -4.76 3.43 4.36
C ALA A 374 -3.75 4.60 4.30
N TYR A 375 -3.22 4.88 3.11
CA TYR A 375 -2.30 6.00 2.85
C TYR A 375 -2.86 6.89 1.73
N THR A 376 -2.83 8.20 1.92
CA THR A 376 -3.37 9.16 0.92
C THR A 376 -2.51 9.26 -0.34
N GLY A 377 -1.19 9.08 -0.24
CA GLY A 377 -0.28 9.05 -1.38
C GLY A 377 -0.52 7.84 -2.28
N ASP A 378 -0.64 6.66 -1.68
CA ASP A 378 -0.95 5.40 -2.36
C ASP A 378 -2.30 5.45 -3.08
N LEU A 379 -3.30 6.04 -2.43
CA LEU A 379 -4.65 6.11 -2.96
C LEU A 379 -4.73 6.85 -4.30
N ASP A 380 -3.91 7.87 -4.52
CA ASP A 380 -3.84 8.62 -5.80
C ASP A 380 -3.52 7.69 -6.99
N VAL A 381 -2.63 6.71 -6.79
CA VAL A 381 -2.31 5.72 -7.82
C VAL A 381 -3.29 4.54 -7.81
N ALA A 382 -3.57 3.98 -6.64
CA ALA A 382 -4.36 2.75 -6.49
C ALA A 382 -5.80 2.90 -6.99
N LEU A 383 -6.43 4.06 -6.76
CA LEU A 383 -7.82 4.33 -7.14
C LEU A 383 -8.05 4.25 -8.65
N GLY A 384 -7.07 4.67 -9.46
CA GLY A 384 -7.13 4.50 -10.91
C GLY A 384 -7.22 3.02 -11.29
N SER A 385 -6.39 2.18 -10.67
CA SER A 385 -6.32 0.75 -10.96
C SER A 385 -7.60 0.04 -10.52
N THR A 386 -8.13 0.41 -9.36
CA THR A 386 -9.45 -0.03 -8.88
C THR A 386 -10.53 0.31 -9.90
N TYR A 387 -10.65 1.56 -10.34
CA TYR A 387 -11.66 1.95 -11.34
C TYR A 387 -11.46 1.29 -12.71
N ALA A 388 -10.22 1.06 -13.14
CA ALA A 388 -9.94 0.41 -14.41
C ALA A 388 -10.20 -1.11 -14.39
N SER A 389 -10.19 -1.76 -13.23
CA SER A 389 -10.21 -3.22 -13.09
C SER A 389 -11.37 -3.75 -12.24
N THR A 390 -11.24 -3.75 -10.91
CA THR A 390 -12.23 -4.27 -9.95
C THR A 390 -13.52 -3.45 -9.93
N TYR A 391 -13.44 -2.18 -10.32
CA TYR A 391 -14.48 -1.17 -10.14
C TYR A 391 -15.02 -1.16 -8.69
N GLY A 392 -14.12 -1.33 -7.73
CA GLY A 392 -14.38 -1.37 -6.29
C GLY A 392 -14.77 0.00 -5.72
N LYS A 393 -15.91 0.55 -6.16
CA LYS A 393 -16.39 1.88 -5.76
C LYS A 393 -16.48 2.07 -4.25
N SER A 394 -16.98 1.07 -3.52
CA SER A 394 -17.11 1.16 -2.06
C SER A 394 -15.75 1.24 -1.35
N PHE A 395 -14.72 0.57 -1.87
CA PHE A 395 -13.35 0.67 -1.34
C PHE A 395 -12.77 2.07 -1.54
N VAL A 396 -13.03 2.67 -2.71
CA VAL A 396 -12.63 4.05 -3.00
C VAL A 396 -13.33 5.03 -2.08
N GLU A 397 -14.66 4.98 -2.00
CA GLU A 397 -15.45 5.91 -1.18
C GLU A 397 -15.11 5.73 0.31
N GLY A 398 -15.00 4.50 0.80
CA GLY A 398 -14.61 4.22 2.20
C GLY A 398 -13.20 4.71 2.55
N SER A 399 -12.21 4.55 1.65
CA SER A 399 -10.88 5.12 1.83
C SER A 399 -10.87 6.64 1.86
N LEU A 400 -11.64 7.30 0.97
CA LEU A 400 -11.73 8.75 0.92
C LEU A 400 -12.40 9.31 2.18
N ASP A 401 -13.47 8.68 2.65
CA ASP A 401 -14.17 9.07 3.87
C ASP A 401 -13.29 8.89 5.10
N LEU A 402 -12.60 7.75 5.23
CA LEU A 402 -11.67 7.50 6.32
C LEU A 402 -10.55 8.53 6.32
N LEU A 403 -9.73 8.59 5.26
CA LEU A 403 -8.54 9.44 5.23
C LEU A 403 -8.88 10.93 5.26
N GLY A 404 -9.94 11.34 4.59
CA GLY A 404 -10.34 12.74 4.54
C GLY A 404 -10.98 13.24 5.83
N SER A 405 -11.35 12.35 6.76
CA SER A 405 -11.72 12.74 8.12
C SER A 405 -10.52 13.18 8.97
N TYR A 406 -9.30 12.80 8.59
CA TYR A 406 -8.06 13.18 9.28
C TYR A 406 -7.53 14.52 8.75
N GLN A 407 -8.42 15.48 8.57
CA GLN A 407 -8.06 16.84 8.23
C GLN A 407 -7.67 17.60 9.50
N ALA A 408 -6.52 18.27 9.45
CA ALA A 408 -6.02 19.10 10.52
C ALA A 408 -6.64 20.50 10.48
N THR A 409 -6.70 21.18 11.63
CA THR A 409 -7.23 22.55 11.75
C THR A 409 -6.61 23.56 10.77
N PRO A 410 -5.32 23.48 10.37
CA PRO A 410 -4.78 24.38 9.36
C PRO A 410 -5.30 24.11 7.94
N GLY A 411 -5.81 22.92 7.65
CA GLY A 411 -6.43 22.55 6.37
C GLY A 411 -5.78 21.37 5.64
N PHE A 412 -4.55 20.99 5.98
CA PHE A 412 -3.88 19.80 5.42
C PHE A 412 -4.39 18.50 6.05
N PHE A 413 -3.99 17.36 5.50
CA PHE A 413 -4.42 16.02 5.93
C PHE A 413 -3.26 15.25 6.58
N ILE A 414 -3.58 14.39 7.52
CA ILE A 414 -2.66 13.37 8.03
C ILE A 414 -2.52 12.26 6.98
N PRO A 415 -1.31 11.75 6.71
CA PRO A 415 -1.06 10.91 5.55
C PRO A 415 -1.70 9.52 5.64
N THR A 416 -2.04 9.07 6.85
CA THR A 416 -2.42 7.67 7.11
C THR A 416 -3.55 7.52 8.12
N ALA A 417 -4.26 6.41 8.01
CA ALA A 417 -5.19 5.91 9.02
C ALA A 417 -5.18 4.37 9.04
N LYS A 418 -5.16 3.77 10.23
CA LYS A 418 -5.39 2.32 10.37
C LYS A 418 -6.84 2.03 10.03
N ILE A 419 -7.08 0.96 9.27
CA ILE A 419 -8.41 0.67 8.72
C ILE A 419 -9.45 0.24 9.75
N GLN A 420 -9.02 -0.06 10.99
CA GLN A 420 -9.89 -0.32 12.14
C GLN A 420 -10.50 0.97 12.73
N GLN A 421 -10.04 2.13 12.28
CA GLN A 421 -10.52 3.41 12.76
C GLN A 421 -11.81 3.80 12.04
N GLU A 422 -12.69 4.46 12.79
CA GLU A 422 -13.86 5.14 12.22
C GLU A 422 -13.45 6.53 11.69
N PRO A 423 -14.13 7.06 10.65
CA PRO A 423 -13.96 8.44 10.26
C PRO A 423 -14.17 9.39 11.45
N LEU A 424 -13.22 10.31 11.64
CA LEU A 424 -13.26 11.32 12.68
C LEU A 424 -14.39 12.33 12.44
N LYS A 425 -15.02 12.76 13.54
CA LYS A 425 -16.12 13.74 13.49
C LYS A 425 -15.64 15.19 13.44
N GLU A 426 -14.50 15.45 14.07
CA GLU A 426 -13.92 16.78 14.24
C GLU A 426 -12.56 16.86 13.57
N LEU A 427 -12.16 18.08 13.22
CA LEU A 427 -10.80 18.34 12.74
C LEU A 427 -9.77 18.04 13.83
N LEU A 428 -8.60 17.59 13.39
CA LEU A 428 -7.46 17.33 14.27
C LEU A 428 -6.76 18.64 14.60
N ASP A 429 -6.68 18.99 15.88
CA ASP A 429 -5.90 20.16 16.32
C ASP A 429 -4.40 19.83 16.39
N VAL A 430 -3.81 19.70 15.20
CA VAL A 430 -2.40 19.35 14.99
C VAL A 430 -1.79 20.22 13.92
N ASN A 431 -0.54 20.62 14.11
CA ASN A 431 0.21 21.42 13.15
C ASN A 431 1.48 20.68 12.69
N ILE A 432 1.30 19.41 12.31
CA ILE A 432 2.33 18.50 11.80
C ILE A 432 1.65 17.40 10.98
N THR A 433 2.31 16.92 9.93
CA THR A 433 1.81 15.81 9.08
C THR A 433 2.89 14.77 8.75
N GLY A 434 4.17 15.14 8.81
CA GLY A 434 5.28 14.30 8.38
C GLY A 434 5.45 14.23 6.87
N LEU A 435 4.35 14.07 6.10
CA LEU A 435 4.36 13.83 4.66
C LEU A 435 3.44 14.80 3.90
N ILE A 436 3.79 16.08 3.82
CA ILE A 436 2.87 17.10 3.26
C ILE A 436 2.47 16.85 1.80
N GLY A 437 3.33 16.21 1.00
CA GLY A 437 3.03 15.81 -0.38
C GLY A 437 1.73 15.00 -0.48
N TYR A 438 1.48 14.15 0.51
CA TYR A 438 0.35 13.23 0.53
C TYR A 438 -1.00 13.95 0.69
N SER A 439 -1.01 15.16 1.28
CA SER A 439 -2.21 16.00 1.29
C SER A 439 -2.61 16.46 -0.12
N PHE A 440 -1.65 16.74 -1.00
CA PHE A 440 -1.93 17.08 -2.40
C PHE A 440 -2.35 15.85 -3.20
N ASN A 441 -1.71 14.70 -2.97
CA ASN A 441 -2.15 13.43 -3.55
C ASN A 441 -3.60 13.09 -3.19
N PHE A 442 -4.00 13.36 -1.94
CA PHE A 442 -5.40 13.19 -1.53
C PHE A 442 -6.37 14.06 -2.35
N LEU A 443 -6.02 15.33 -2.61
CA LEU A 443 -6.84 16.20 -3.46
C LEU A 443 -6.94 15.66 -4.90
N ASN A 444 -5.86 15.07 -5.44
CA ASN A 444 -5.89 14.43 -6.75
C ASN A 444 -6.80 13.20 -6.75
N ALA A 445 -6.78 12.39 -5.67
CA ALA A 445 -7.68 11.25 -5.51
C ALA A 445 -9.16 11.69 -5.45
N LEU A 446 -9.48 12.77 -4.71
CA LEU A 446 -10.83 13.37 -4.69
C LEU A 446 -11.27 13.84 -6.08
N ALA A 447 -10.37 14.53 -6.80
CA ALA A 447 -10.63 15.00 -8.15
C ALA A 447 -10.87 13.83 -9.12
N LYS A 448 -10.06 12.76 -9.02
CA LYS A 448 -10.23 11.56 -9.86
C LYS A 448 -11.53 10.82 -9.56
N ASN A 449 -11.91 10.72 -8.29
CA ASN A 449 -13.20 10.14 -7.89
C ASN A 449 -14.37 10.91 -8.54
N TYR A 450 -14.33 12.25 -8.47
CA TYR A 450 -15.33 13.08 -9.11
C TYR A 450 -15.29 12.98 -10.65
N GLU A 451 -14.11 12.91 -11.27
CA GLU A 451 -13.96 12.69 -12.72
C GLU A 451 -14.67 11.40 -13.16
N VAL A 452 -14.50 10.30 -12.40
CA VAL A 452 -15.06 8.99 -12.74
C VAL A 452 -16.57 8.90 -12.45
N LEU A 453 -17.02 9.38 -11.29
CA LEU A 453 -18.40 9.20 -10.83
C LEU A 453 -19.32 10.37 -11.18
N GLY A 454 -18.79 11.58 -11.31
CA GLY A 454 -19.56 12.80 -11.61
C GLY A 454 -20.57 13.20 -10.53
N ASP A 455 -20.39 12.71 -9.29
CA ASP A 455 -21.33 12.98 -8.19
C ASP A 455 -21.18 14.43 -7.67
N LYS A 456 -22.21 15.24 -7.93
CA LYS A 456 -22.28 16.62 -7.46
C LYS A 456 -22.49 16.73 -5.95
N LYS A 457 -23.09 15.74 -5.30
CA LYS A 457 -23.25 15.72 -3.84
C LYS A 457 -21.88 15.57 -3.20
N PHE A 458 -21.10 14.57 -3.65
CA PHE A 458 -19.70 14.41 -3.29
C PHE A 458 -18.90 15.70 -3.50
N ALA A 459 -19.01 16.34 -4.68
CA ALA A 459 -18.28 17.59 -4.94
C ALA A 459 -18.61 18.70 -3.92
N LYS A 460 -19.90 18.89 -3.58
CA LYS A 460 -20.34 19.88 -2.58
C LYS A 460 -19.83 19.58 -1.18
N GLU A 461 -19.80 18.30 -0.80
CA GLU A 461 -19.31 17.84 0.49
C GLU A 461 -17.81 18.07 0.65
N TRP A 462 -17.03 17.77 -0.39
CA TRP A 462 -15.57 17.82 -0.33
C TRP A 462 -14.96 19.17 -0.70
N ALA A 463 -15.71 20.06 -1.36
CA ALA A 463 -15.20 21.37 -1.76
C ALA A 463 -14.66 22.21 -0.58
N PRO A 464 -15.35 22.36 0.58
CA PRO A 464 -14.82 23.13 1.70
C PRO A 464 -13.47 22.61 2.22
N ARG A 465 -13.32 21.29 2.32
CA ARG A 465 -12.08 20.64 2.76
C ARG A 465 -10.95 20.85 1.74
N THR A 466 -11.29 20.74 0.46
CA THR A 466 -10.37 20.99 -0.66
C THR A 466 -9.88 22.43 -0.66
N THR A 467 -10.77 23.41 -0.51
CA THR A 467 -10.41 24.83 -0.48
C THR A 467 -9.53 25.15 0.73
N ALA A 468 -9.81 24.58 1.90
CA ALA A 468 -9.00 24.80 3.10
C ALA A 468 -7.53 24.37 2.88
N MET A 469 -7.28 23.19 2.31
CA MET A 469 -5.92 22.75 1.97
C MET A 469 -5.25 23.66 0.95
N LEU A 470 -5.95 24.05 -0.12
CA LEU A 470 -5.39 24.92 -1.17
C LEU A 470 -5.09 26.35 -0.65
N ASP A 471 -5.95 26.88 0.22
CA ASP A 471 -5.76 28.19 0.85
C ASP A 471 -4.61 28.18 1.86
N TRP A 472 -4.51 27.12 2.67
CA TRP A 472 -3.36 26.91 3.56
C TRP A 472 -2.06 26.81 2.77
N ALA A 473 -2.03 26.01 1.70
CA ALA A 473 -0.83 25.89 0.86
C ALA A 473 -0.45 27.26 0.25
N HIS A 474 -1.44 28.06 -0.17
CA HIS A 474 -1.19 29.41 -0.65
C HIS A 474 -0.64 30.35 0.43
N SER A 475 -1.03 30.19 1.70
CA SER A 475 -0.49 31.02 2.78
C SER A 475 0.97 30.67 3.14
N GLN A 476 1.47 29.51 2.70
CA GLN A 476 2.88 29.10 2.90
C GLN A 476 3.82 29.57 1.77
N LEU A 477 3.35 30.41 0.84
CA LEU A 477 4.20 30.88 -0.25
C LEU A 477 5.30 31.84 0.26
N LYS A 478 6.54 31.58 -0.15
CA LYS A 478 7.68 32.51 -0.05
C LYS A 478 8.22 32.74 -1.45
N ASN A 479 8.35 34.00 -1.87
CA ASN A 479 8.78 34.37 -3.23
C ASN A 479 7.95 33.67 -4.34
N GLY A 480 6.66 33.45 -4.11
CA GLY A 480 5.74 32.79 -5.04
C GLY A 480 5.79 31.25 -5.05
N LEU A 481 6.66 30.62 -4.24
CA LEU A 481 6.78 29.17 -4.13
C LEU A 481 6.29 28.65 -2.78
N PHE A 482 5.64 27.50 -2.79
CA PHE A 482 5.29 26.76 -1.57
C PHE A 482 6.59 26.34 -0.87
N THR A 483 6.82 26.87 0.33
CA THR A 483 8.11 26.75 1.01
C THR A 483 7.89 26.36 2.46
N LEU A 484 8.42 25.21 2.87
CA LEU A 484 8.34 24.71 4.24
C LEU A 484 9.73 24.41 4.78
N ASP A 485 10.15 25.14 5.80
CA ASP A 485 11.48 24.99 6.40
C ASP A 485 11.47 23.99 7.58
N ASN A 486 10.27 23.61 8.05
CA ASN A 486 10.14 22.68 9.17
C ASN A 486 10.15 21.22 8.68
N PRO A 487 11.18 20.42 9.01
CA PRO A 487 11.28 19.02 8.57
C PRO A 487 10.13 18.13 9.06
N ALA A 488 9.40 18.55 10.10
CA ALA A 488 8.23 17.86 10.60
C ALA A 488 7.06 17.79 9.59
N PHE A 489 7.12 18.54 8.49
CA PHE A 489 6.14 18.49 7.41
C PHE A 489 6.66 17.83 6.13
N THR A 490 7.98 17.81 5.93
CA THR A 490 8.57 17.71 4.59
C THR A 490 9.22 16.36 4.29
N GLY A 491 8.84 15.30 5.02
CA GLY A 491 9.06 13.93 4.56
C GLY A 491 8.25 13.64 3.28
N ASP A 492 8.61 12.55 2.61
CA ASP A 492 7.97 12.08 1.38
C ASP A 492 7.87 10.54 1.39
N TRP A 493 7.32 9.92 0.34
CA TRP A 493 7.03 8.46 0.26
C TRP A 493 8.22 7.54 0.63
N ASN A 494 9.43 8.06 0.48
CA ASN A 494 10.72 7.46 0.80
C ASN A 494 11.13 7.80 2.24
N TYR A 495 10.50 7.17 3.23
CA TYR A 495 10.72 7.43 4.67
C TYR A 495 12.18 7.25 5.15
N TYR A 496 13.01 6.54 4.37
CA TYR A 496 14.43 6.31 4.62
C TYR A 496 15.34 7.43 4.10
N ASP A 497 14.80 8.42 3.39
CA ASP A 497 15.55 9.56 2.85
C ASP A 497 15.34 10.83 3.68
N PRO A 498 16.23 11.84 3.55
CA PRO A 498 16.08 13.11 4.25
C PRO A 498 14.82 13.90 3.86
N PRO A 499 14.26 14.71 4.78
CA PRO A 499 13.15 15.61 4.47
C PRO A 499 13.54 16.66 3.43
N GLN A 500 12.59 17.05 2.58
CA GLN A 500 12.76 18.02 1.49
C GLN A 500 12.37 19.43 1.94
N THR A 501 13.17 20.05 2.81
CA THR A 501 12.96 21.43 3.28
C THR A 501 13.11 22.48 2.19
N GLY A 502 12.64 23.69 2.50
CA GLY A 502 12.64 24.83 1.60
C GLY A 502 11.56 24.70 0.52
N ALA A 503 11.85 25.21 -0.66
CA ALA A 503 11.01 25.13 -1.83
C ALA A 503 11.34 23.85 -2.62
N SER A 504 10.74 22.72 -2.21
CA SER A 504 10.81 21.45 -2.95
C SER A 504 10.08 21.54 -4.28
N SER A 505 10.72 21.11 -5.36
CA SER A 505 10.08 21.01 -6.68
C SER A 505 8.94 20.01 -6.69
N LYS A 506 9.06 18.91 -5.94
CA LYS A 506 8.01 17.89 -5.81
C LYS A 506 6.74 18.49 -5.21
N PHE A 507 6.85 19.16 -4.05
CA PHE A 507 5.69 19.71 -3.36
C PHE A 507 5.06 20.86 -4.13
N ASN A 508 5.87 21.70 -4.78
CA ASN A 508 5.36 22.77 -5.64
C ASN A 508 4.65 22.23 -6.90
N ALA A 509 5.22 21.22 -7.55
CA ALA A 509 4.60 20.58 -8.71
C ALA A 509 3.29 19.88 -8.34
N LEU A 510 3.24 19.19 -7.19
CA LEU A 510 2.01 18.59 -6.65
C LEU A 510 0.95 19.64 -6.32
N TYR A 511 1.33 20.77 -5.74
CA TYR A 511 0.40 21.86 -5.47
C TYR A 511 -0.18 22.44 -6.77
N ALA A 512 0.66 22.70 -7.78
CA ALA A 512 0.21 23.12 -9.10
C ALA A 512 -0.72 22.08 -9.75
N TYR A 513 -0.38 20.79 -9.65
CA TYR A 513 -1.21 19.72 -10.18
C TYR A 513 -2.56 19.65 -9.46
N SER A 514 -2.60 19.79 -8.13
CA SER A 514 -3.84 19.79 -7.35
C SER A 514 -4.75 20.97 -7.68
N LEU A 515 -4.18 22.17 -7.86
CA LEU A 515 -4.93 23.35 -8.33
C LEU A 515 -5.57 23.11 -9.71
N GLN A 516 -4.91 22.34 -10.59
CA GLN A 516 -5.45 21.96 -11.89
C GLN A 516 -6.54 20.89 -11.79
N GLN A 517 -6.26 19.79 -11.08
CA GLN A 517 -7.16 18.63 -11.03
C GLN A 517 -8.48 18.93 -10.30
N THR A 518 -8.44 19.75 -9.25
CA THR A 518 -9.63 20.00 -8.40
C THR A 518 -10.63 20.99 -9.01
N GLN A 519 -10.33 21.64 -10.14
CA GLN A 519 -11.19 22.71 -10.66
C GLN A 519 -12.62 22.24 -10.99
N ASP A 520 -12.77 21.08 -11.61
CA ASP A 520 -14.10 20.61 -12.02
C ASP A 520 -14.95 20.18 -10.82
N LEU A 521 -14.31 19.61 -9.78
CA LEU A 521 -14.93 19.35 -8.49
C LEU A 521 -15.42 20.65 -7.84
N LEU A 522 -14.55 21.67 -7.77
CA LEU A 522 -14.89 22.97 -7.16
C LEU A 522 -15.99 23.70 -7.94
N LYS A 523 -15.95 23.72 -9.28
CA LYS A 523 -17.01 24.28 -10.13
C LYS A 523 -18.34 23.59 -9.89
N ALA A 524 -18.34 22.26 -9.79
CA ALA A 524 -19.55 21.48 -9.54
C ALA A 524 -20.18 21.74 -8.16
N ALA A 525 -19.35 22.12 -7.19
CA ALA A 525 -19.77 22.57 -5.88
C ALA A 525 -20.27 24.03 -5.84
N GLY A 526 -20.09 24.80 -6.93
CA GLY A 526 -20.46 26.21 -6.99
C GLY A 526 -19.37 27.17 -6.48
N VAL A 527 -18.14 26.69 -6.27
CA VAL A 527 -17.00 27.53 -5.86
C VAL A 527 -16.47 28.30 -7.07
N ASN A 528 -16.21 29.60 -6.90
CA ASN A 528 -15.58 30.41 -7.95
C ASN A 528 -14.10 30.03 -8.10
N THR A 529 -13.75 29.37 -9.21
CA THR A 529 -12.39 28.86 -9.44
C THR A 529 -11.40 29.89 -10.01
N THR A 530 -11.81 31.13 -10.24
CA THR A 530 -10.95 32.18 -10.83
C THR A 530 -9.70 32.44 -9.98
N VAL A 531 -9.84 32.40 -8.66
CA VAL A 531 -8.70 32.58 -7.73
C VAL A 531 -7.70 31.44 -7.84
N TYR A 532 -8.16 30.19 -7.92
CA TYR A 532 -7.29 29.01 -8.02
C TYR A 532 -6.60 28.93 -9.39
N GLN A 533 -7.29 29.34 -10.47
CA GLN A 533 -6.68 29.47 -11.79
C GLN A 533 -5.56 30.53 -11.79
N THR A 534 -5.82 31.70 -11.22
CA THR A 534 -4.79 32.76 -11.07
C THR A 534 -3.59 32.27 -10.25
N ARG A 535 -3.84 31.55 -9.14
CA ARG A 535 -2.78 30.96 -8.31
C ARG A 535 -1.95 29.94 -9.10
N LEU A 536 -2.60 29.06 -9.87
CA LEU A 536 -1.94 28.07 -10.71
C LEU A 536 -1.01 28.73 -11.73
N ASP A 537 -1.49 29.75 -12.43
CA ASP A 537 -0.70 30.43 -13.47
C ASP A 537 0.51 31.17 -12.87
N ASN A 538 0.35 31.78 -11.70
CA ASN A 538 1.46 32.43 -10.99
C ASN A 538 2.46 31.41 -10.43
N LEU A 539 1.97 30.30 -9.87
CA LEU A 539 2.81 29.24 -9.31
C LEU A 539 3.64 28.55 -10.40
N ARG A 540 3.06 28.23 -11.56
CA ARG A 540 3.80 27.70 -12.73
C ARG A 540 4.95 28.61 -13.15
N LYS A 541 4.72 29.92 -13.15
CA LYS A 541 5.75 30.92 -13.42
C LYS A 541 6.85 30.90 -12.37
N ALA A 542 6.47 30.97 -11.09
CA ALA A 542 7.42 30.96 -9.99
C ALA A 542 8.28 29.68 -9.97
N ILE A 543 7.68 28.50 -10.17
CA ILE A 543 8.40 27.21 -10.20
C ILE A 543 9.46 27.23 -11.31
N HIS A 544 9.09 27.62 -12.52
CA HIS A 544 10.06 27.67 -13.61
C HIS A 544 11.16 28.70 -13.37
N SER A 545 10.82 29.93 -12.97
CA SER A 545 11.82 30.98 -12.77
C SER A 545 12.83 30.68 -11.65
N ASN A 546 12.48 29.85 -10.67
CA ASN A 546 13.30 29.65 -9.47
C ASN A 546 13.86 28.24 -9.33
N LEU A 547 13.23 27.22 -9.91
CA LEU A 547 13.60 25.81 -9.71
C LEU A 547 14.06 25.11 -11.00
N TRP A 548 13.88 25.72 -12.17
CA TRP A 548 14.47 25.22 -13.41
C TRP A 548 15.98 25.45 -13.42
N ASN A 549 16.74 24.46 -13.86
CA ASN A 549 18.18 24.57 -14.02
C ASN A 549 18.58 24.27 -15.47
N ASP A 550 19.11 25.29 -16.16
CA ASP A 550 19.51 25.18 -17.57
C ASP A 550 20.67 24.21 -17.83
N THR A 551 21.53 23.97 -16.84
CA THR A 551 22.60 22.98 -16.99
C THR A 551 22.06 21.56 -16.86
N LEU A 552 21.16 21.33 -15.90
CA LEU A 552 20.53 20.02 -15.70
C LEU A 552 19.47 19.72 -16.75
N GLN A 553 18.90 20.75 -17.39
CA GLN A 553 17.70 20.64 -18.23
C GLN A 553 16.54 19.93 -17.49
N ALA A 554 16.40 20.25 -16.20
CA ALA A 554 15.42 19.70 -15.29
C ALA A 554 15.10 20.69 -14.16
N TYR A 555 13.99 20.46 -13.47
CA TYR A 555 13.72 21.11 -12.20
C TYR A 555 14.55 20.42 -11.10
N VAL A 556 15.27 21.22 -10.32
CA VAL A 556 16.12 20.74 -9.22
C VAL A 556 15.30 20.05 -8.13
N LEU A 557 15.94 19.35 -7.19
CA LEU A 557 15.23 18.70 -6.09
C LEU A 557 14.52 19.74 -5.19
N SER A 558 15.26 20.76 -4.76
CA SER A 558 14.76 21.92 -4.04
C SER A 558 15.66 23.13 -4.27
N ASN A 559 15.27 24.30 -3.77
CA ASN A 559 16.15 25.48 -3.73
C ASN A 559 17.42 25.26 -2.88
N GLU A 560 17.45 24.25 -2.02
CA GLU A 560 18.60 23.89 -1.17
C GLU A 560 19.50 22.84 -1.83
N ILE A 561 18.92 21.93 -2.63
CA ILE A 561 19.62 20.88 -3.35
C ILE A 561 19.45 21.10 -4.85
N THR A 562 20.32 21.94 -5.41
CA THR A 562 20.24 22.42 -6.81
C THR A 562 21.02 21.57 -7.81
N THR A 563 21.72 20.53 -7.36
CA THR A 563 22.66 19.72 -8.16
C THR A 563 22.06 18.43 -8.70
N GLY A 564 20.90 18.02 -8.18
CA GLY A 564 20.19 16.81 -8.57
C GLY A 564 18.68 17.06 -8.59
N PHE A 565 17.92 16.04 -8.96
CA PHE A 565 16.48 16.14 -9.13
C PHE A 565 15.77 14.82 -8.83
N ALA A 566 14.47 14.91 -8.56
CA ALA A 566 13.58 13.75 -8.39
C ALA A 566 12.81 13.46 -9.68
N GLN A 567 12.62 12.17 -9.97
CA GLN A 567 11.88 11.67 -11.13
C GLN A 567 10.43 12.17 -11.14
N ASP A 568 9.74 11.97 -10.03
CA ASP A 568 8.33 12.29 -9.87
C ASP A 568 8.08 13.80 -9.84
N ALA A 569 8.96 14.60 -9.24
CA ALA A 569 8.86 16.06 -9.28
C ALA A 569 8.81 16.57 -10.73
N ASN A 570 9.69 16.06 -11.59
CA ASN A 570 9.77 16.45 -12.99
C ASN A 570 8.63 15.87 -13.83
N ALA A 571 8.21 14.63 -13.56
CA ALA A 571 7.04 14.04 -14.21
C ALA A 571 5.74 14.80 -13.85
N ILE A 572 5.54 15.14 -12.58
CA ILE A 572 4.39 15.92 -12.13
C ILE A 572 4.45 17.35 -12.67
N ALA A 573 5.64 17.94 -12.82
CA ALA A 573 5.78 19.24 -13.47
C ALA A 573 5.22 19.24 -14.90
N ILE A 574 5.49 18.18 -15.67
CA ILE A 574 4.89 17.97 -17.02
C ILE A 574 3.36 17.89 -16.92
N LEU A 575 2.84 17.06 -16.01
CA LEU A 575 1.39 16.86 -15.82
C LEU A 575 0.66 18.12 -15.35
N ALA A 576 1.36 18.97 -14.59
CA ALA A 576 0.88 20.25 -14.11
C ALA A 576 1.07 21.37 -15.14
N GLY A 577 1.58 21.10 -16.34
CA GLY A 577 1.75 22.10 -17.41
C GLY A 577 2.83 23.15 -17.13
N ILE A 578 3.77 22.88 -16.22
CA ILE A 578 4.80 23.84 -15.82
C ILE A 578 5.78 24.09 -16.99
N PRO A 579 6.48 23.10 -17.57
CA PRO A 579 7.44 23.37 -18.65
C PRO A 579 6.76 23.97 -19.90
N GLN A 580 5.57 23.49 -20.26
CA GLN A 580 4.82 23.95 -21.43
C GLN A 580 4.43 25.42 -21.32
N SER A 581 4.16 25.93 -20.11
CA SER A 581 3.86 27.35 -19.90
C SER A 581 5.05 28.28 -20.14
N HIS A 582 6.26 27.73 -20.33
CA HIS A 582 7.50 28.45 -20.62
C HIS A 582 8.20 27.99 -21.91
N ASN A 583 7.45 27.39 -22.85
CA ASN A 583 7.97 26.86 -24.12
C ASN A 583 9.06 25.78 -23.98
N ILE A 584 9.12 25.09 -22.84
CA ILE A 584 9.94 23.88 -22.68
C ILE A 584 9.11 22.67 -23.11
N SER A 585 9.69 21.83 -23.97
CA SER A 585 9.04 20.61 -24.43
C SER A 585 8.95 19.58 -23.30
N ALA A 586 7.79 18.95 -23.13
CA ALA A 586 7.66 17.80 -22.24
C ALA A 586 8.64 16.67 -22.65
N THR A 587 8.79 16.43 -23.94
CA THR A 587 9.70 15.42 -24.51
C THR A 587 11.17 15.71 -24.17
N SER A 588 11.60 16.99 -24.12
CA SER A 588 12.98 17.28 -23.71
C SER A 588 13.22 16.92 -22.25
N LEU A 589 12.27 17.22 -21.37
CA LEU A 589 12.38 16.86 -19.95
C LEU A 589 12.30 15.34 -19.72
N LEU A 590 11.41 14.64 -20.43
CA LEU A 590 11.36 13.17 -20.44
C LEU A 590 12.68 12.57 -20.92
N SER A 591 13.29 13.13 -21.97
CA SER A 591 14.60 12.72 -22.47
C SER A 591 15.70 12.93 -21.43
N THR A 592 15.69 14.05 -20.69
CA THR A 592 16.63 14.29 -19.58
C THR A 592 16.47 13.23 -18.48
N MET A 593 15.24 13.01 -18.00
CA MET A 593 14.97 11.99 -16.98
C MET A 593 15.44 10.61 -17.45
N ASN A 594 15.15 10.25 -18.70
CA ASN A 594 15.61 8.99 -19.26
C ASN A 594 17.15 8.90 -19.31
N LYS A 595 17.84 9.96 -19.73
CA LYS A 595 19.31 9.96 -19.82
C LYS A 595 19.98 9.81 -18.45
N GLU A 596 19.47 10.51 -17.44
CA GLU A 596 20.13 10.64 -16.15
C GLU A 596 19.65 9.61 -15.11
N LEU A 597 18.46 9.03 -15.27
CA LEU A 597 17.86 8.11 -14.30
C LEU A 597 17.75 6.67 -14.77
N GLN A 598 17.60 6.41 -16.07
CA GLN A 598 17.24 5.09 -16.56
C GLN A 598 18.36 4.06 -16.38
N LEU A 599 18.04 2.98 -15.64
CA LEU A 599 18.85 1.77 -15.55
C LEU A 599 18.20 0.62 -16.33
N LYS A 600 18.84 -0.55 -16.32
CA LYS A 600 18.29 -1.77 -16.94
C LYS A 600 16.95 -2.18 -16.31
N ALA A 601 16.83 -2.05 -14.99
CA ALA A 601 15.65 -2.46 -14.21
C ALA A 601 14.58 -1.38 -14.03
N GLY A 602 14.78 -0.19 -14.62
CA GLY A 602 13.90 0.96 -14.43
C GLY A 602 14.67 2.24 -14.05
N PRO A 603 13.97 3.39 -13.96
CA PRO A 603 14.58 4.66 -13.60
C PRO A 603 14.80 4.79 -12.09
N LEU A 604 15.94 5.36 -11.70
CA LEU A 604 16.17 5.82 -10.33
C LEU A 604 15.15 6.90 -9.95
N ALA A 605 14.67 6.86 -8.71
CA ALA A 605 13.73 7.85 -8.19
C ALA A 605 14.36 9.23 -8.03
N PHE A 606 15.67 9.28 -7.78
CA PHE A 606 16.46 10.50 -7.67
C PHE A 606 17.74 10.37 -8.50
N SER A 607 18.21 11.47 -9.07
CA SER A 607 19.45 11.45 -9.86
C SER A 607 20.68 11.16 -9.00
N ASN A 608 21.71 10.55 -9.58
CA ASN A 608 22.93 10.14 -8.85
C ASN A 608 23.56 11.25 -7.99
N ALA A 609 23.42 12.52 -8.39
CA ALA A 609 23.97 13.66 -7.66
C ALA A 609 23.35 13.85 -6.27
N THR A 610 22.09 13.44 -6.06
CA THR A 610 21.38 13.59 -4.78
C THR A 610 21.91 12.64 -3.70
N ALA A 611 22.66 11.59 -4.07
CA ALA A 611 23.29 10.68 -3.12
C ALA A 611 24.22 11.40 -2.13
N LYS A 612 24.88 12.48 -2.58
CA LYS A 612 25.72 13.32 -1.70
C LYS A 612 24.92 14.07 -0.64
N SER A 613 23.62 14.23 -0.85
CA SER A 613 22.66 14.82 0.07
C SER A 613 21.88 13.77 0.87
N GLY A 614 22.26 12.49 0.80
CA GLY A 614 21.67 11.42 1.60
C GLY A 614 20.52 10.65 0.95
N PHE A 615 20.16 10.94 -0.31
CA PHE A 615 19.07 10.24 -1.00
C PHE A 615 19.52 8.87 -1.54
N ALA A 616 18.76 7.85 -1.19
CA ALA A 616 19.03 6.47 -1.58
C ALA A 616 18.88 6.28 -3.10
N GLN A 617 19.75 5.45 -3.66
CA GLN A 617 19.69 5.05 -5.06
C GLN A 617 18.74 3.87 -5.20
N LYS A 618 17.44 4.17 -5.33
CA LYS A 618 16.35 3.19 -5.46
C LYS A 618 15.51 3.49 -6.70
N ILE A 619 14.86 2.46 -7.20
CA ILE A 619 13.85 2.54 -8.26
C ILE A 619 12.47 2.51 -7.58
N SER A 620 11.63 3.50 -7.88
CA SER A 620 10.30 3.63 -7.27
C SER A 620 9.20 3.47 -8.31
N PRO A 621 8.39 2.41 -8.22
CA PRO A 621 7.16 2.27 -9.01
C PRO A 621 6.15 3.40 -8.76
N TYR A 622 6.10 3.98 -7.56
CA TYR A 622 5.29 5.15 -7.26
C TYR A 622 5.72 6.36 -8.09
N ALA A 623 7.02 6.72 -8.07
CA ALA A 623 7.54 7.80 -8.89
C ALA A 623 7.39 7.53 -10.39
N SER A 624 7.59 6.27 -10.78
CA SER A 624 7.46 5.82 -12.17
C SER A 624 6.03 5.82 -12.67
N ALA A 625 5.01 5.68 -11.82
CA ALA A 625 3.61 5.81 -12.23
C ALA A 625 3.31 7.23 -12.77
N TYR A 626 3.80 8.27 -12.11
CA TYR A 626 3.69 9.65 -12.64
C TYR A 626 4.52 9.84 -13.91
N HIS A 627 5.73 9.25 -13.98
CA HIS A 627 6.56 9.31 -15.18
C HIS A 627 5.86 8.64 -16.38
N LEU A 628 5.25 7.48 -16.17
CA LEU A 628 4.48 6.78 -17.19
C LEU A 628 3.28 7.62 -17.66
N ARG A 629 2.51 8.20 -16.72
CA ARG A 629 1.40 9.10 -17.06
C ARG A 629 1.89 10.31 -17.85
N ALA A 630 2.99 10.95 -17.44
CA ALA A 630 3.57 12.09 -18.15
C ALA A 630 4.01 11.73 -19.57
N ALA A 631 4.59 10.55 -19.77
CA ALA A 631 4.98 10.06 -21.09
C ALA A 631 3.77 9.80 -21.98
N PHE A 632 2.71 9.17 -21.45
CA PHE A 632 1.45 8.97 -22.17
C PHE A 632 0.75 10.27 -22.56
N GLU A 633 0.64 11.24 -21.64
CA GLU A 633 0.04 12.55 -21.91
C GLU A 633 0.90 13.43 -22.85
N SER A 634 2.16 13.03 -23.09
CA SER A 634 3.08 13.69 -24.03
C SER A 634 3.20 12.97 -25.38
N ASP A 635 2.42 11.90 -25.62
CA ASP A 635 2.52 11.04 -26.81
C ASP A 635 3.97 10.50 -27.04
N ASP A 636 4.74 10.23 -25.97
CA ASP A 636 6.12 9.70 -26.04
C ASP A 636 6.16 8.16 -25.94
N ASP A 637 5.89 7.51 -27.08
CA ASP A 637 5.84 6.05 -27.20
C ASP A 637 7.15 5.35 -26.78
N VAL A 638 8.30 6.02 -26.92
CA VAL A 638 9.61 5.46 -26.60
C VAL A 638 9.77 5.32 -25.09
N VAL A 639 9.47 6.39 -24.35
CA VAL A 639 9.54 6.36 -22.89
C VAL A 639 8.46 5.45 -22.30
N VAL A 640 7.24 5.47 -22.85
CA VAL A 640 6.16 4.55 -22.43
C VAL A 640 6.60 3.10 -22.54
N ASN A 641 7.04 2.66 -23.73
CA ASN A 641 7.47 1.29 -23.95
C ASN A 641 8.65 0.93 -23.04
N ARG A 642 9.61 1.84 -22.87
CA ARG A 642 10.79 1.61 -22.02
C ARG A 642 10.39 1.36 -20.57
N LEU A 643 9.57 2.22 -19.97
CA LEU A 643 9.17 2.08 -18.58
C LEU A 643 8.36 0.78 -18.37
N LEU A 644 7.37 0.51 -19.22
CA LEU A 644 6.57 -0.73 -19.17
C LEU A 644 7.45 -1.98 -19.25
N LYS A 645 8.43 -2.01 -20.15
CA LYS A 645 9.29 -3.17 -20.38
C LYS A 645 10.45 -3.30 -19.37
N SER A 646 11.01 -2.20 -18.87
CA SER A 646 12.16 -2.28 -17.95
C SER A 646 11.75 -2.50 -16.50
N LEU A 647 10.64 -1.89 -16.06
CA LEU A 647 10.22 -1.89 -14.65
C LEU A 647 9.11 -2.91 -14.38
N TRP A 648 7.95 -2.77 -15.04
CA TRP A 648 6.78 -3.58 -14.69
C TRP A 648 6.76 -4.97 -15.33
N ALA A 649 7.26 -5.14 -16.56
CA ALA A 649 7.28 -6.45 -17.22
C ALA A 649 8.08 -7.52 -16.45
N PRO A 650 9.25 -7.23 -15.85
CA PRO A 650 9.96 -8.18 -14.98
C PRO A 650 9.17 -8.55 -13.73
N MET A 651 8.50 -7.61 -13.07
CA MET A 651 7.67 -7.86 -11.87
C MET A 651 6.47 -8.76 -12.20
N ALA A 652 5.88 -8.56 -13.39
CA ALA A 652 4.73 -9.33 -13.89
C ALA A 652 5.13 -10.65 -14.59
N ASN A 653 6.40 -11.05 -14.57
CA ASN A 653 6.88 -12.25 -15.24
C ASN A 653 6.85 -13.46 -14.28
N PRO A 654 6.05 -14.52 -14.56
CA PRO A 654 5.97 -15.71 -13.70
C PRO A 654 7.29 -16.47 -13.49
N SER A 655 8.28 -16.26 -14.37
CA SER A 655 9.63 -16.84 -14.22
C SER A 655 10.55 -16.03 -13.30
N HIS A 656 10.12 -14.84 -12.85
CA HIS A 656 10.90 -14.03 -11.93
C HIS A 656 10.96 -14.68 -10.53
N ALA A 657 12.14 -14.68 -9.89
CA ALA A 657 12.34 -15.34 -8.60
C ALA A 657 11.43 -14.81 -7.48
N ASN A 658 11.11 -13.51 -7.54
CA ASN A 658 10.21 -12.82 -6.60
C ASN A 658 8.80 -12.58 -7.19
N TYR A 659 8.37 -13.36 -8.19
CA TYR A 659 7.03 -13.21 -8.74
C TYR A 659 5.96 -13.50 -7.68
N THR A 660 5.01 -12.59 -7.53
CA THR A 660 3.86 -12.73 -6.61
C THR A 660 2.52 -12.56 -7.32
N ASN A 661 2.54 -12.29 -8.63
CA ASN A 661 1.42 -11.74 -9.39
C ASN A 661 0.88 -10.41 -8.84
N CYS A 662 1.69 -9.67 -8.09
CA CYS A 662 1.43 -8.30 -7.65
C CYS A 662 2.63 -7.41 -7.94
N PHE A 663 2.44 -6.09 -7.88
CA PHE A 663 3.54 -5.14 -8.00
C PHE A 663 4.14 -4.78 -6.64
N TRP A 664 5.43 -4.50 -6.62
CA TRP A 664 6.26 -4.35 -5.44
C TRP A 664 6.41 -2.89 -5.02
N GLU A 665 6.69 -2.67 -3.73
CA GLU A 665 6.83 -1.36 -3.09
C GLU A 665 7.98 -0.55 -3.70
N THR A 666 9.19 -1.12 -3.74
CA THR A 666 10.40 -0.42 -4.18
C THR A 666 11.45 -1.43 -4.62
N LEU A 667 12.37 -1.01 -5.48
CA LEU A 667 13.41 -1.87 -6.05
C LEU A 667 14.80 -1.28 -5.85
N ASP A 668 15.78 -2.14 -5.69
CA ASP A 668 17.19 -1.82 -5.83
C ASP A 668 17.55 -1.55 -7.30
N PRO A 669 18.68 -0.87 -7.59
CA PRO A 669 19.12 -0.56 -8.96
C PRO A 669 19.25 -1.77 -9.90
N ASP A 670 19.40 -2.97 -9.34
CA ASP A 670 19.49 -4.23 -10.09
C ASP A 670 18.12 -4.90 -10.36
N GLY A 671 17.03 -4.33 -9.83
CA GLY A 671 15.67 -4.85 -9.98
C GLY A 671 15.24 -5.84 -8.89
N THR A 672 16.04 -6.05 -7.84
CA THR A 672 15.63 -6.84 -6.67
C THR A 672 14.80 -6.00 -5.68
N PRO A 673 14.04 -6.61 -4.75
CA PRO A 673 13.26 -5.87 -3.75
C PRO A 673 14.12 -4.91 -2.90
N GLY A 674 13.76 -3.62 -2.88
CA GLY A 674 14.65 -2.53 -2.47
C GLY A 674 14.81 -2.27 -0.97
N LEU A 675 14.06 -2.95 -0.11
CA LEU A 675 14.18 -2.89 1.36
C LEU A 675 14.59 -4.26 1.94
N GLY A 676 15.11 -5.15 1.08
CA GLY A 676 15.40 -6.53 1.46
C GLY A 676 14.13 -7.30 1.82
N ILE A 677 14.16 -8.06 2.91
CA ILE A 677 13.05 -8.96 3.28
C ILE A 677 11.75 -8.22 3.62
N ILE A 678 11.85 -6.96 4.08
CA ILE A 678 10.68 -6.18 4.51
C ILE A 678 9.95 -5.48 3.36
N THR A 679 10.50 -5.52 2.14
CA THR A 679 9.80 -4.97 0.95
C THR A 679 8.49 -5.68 0.75
N SER A 680 7.39 -4.93 0.61
CA SER A 680 6.11 -5.50 0.21
C SER A 680 6.15 -5.88 -1.28
N LEU A 681 5.82 -7.13 -1.59
CA LEU A 681 5.70 -7.62 -2.97
C LEU A 681 4.25 -7.55 -3.50
N CYS A 682 3.38 -6.84 -2.78
CA CYS A 682 2.03 -6.47 -3.20
C CYS A 682 1.67 -5.08 -2.65
N HIS A 683 1.90 -4.03 -3.44
CA HIS A 683 1.74 -2.62 -3.07
C HIS A 683 0.93 -1.81 -4.10
N GLY A 684 -0.15 -1.19 -3.65
CA GLY A 684 -1.14 -0.49 -4.50
C GLY A 684 -0.55 0.66 -5.30
N TRP A 685 0.44 1.38 -4.73
CA TRP A 685 1.10 2.51 -5.38
C TRP A 685 1.89 2.18 -6.66
N ALA A 686 2.09 0.90 -6.95
CA ALA A 686 2.88 0.42 -8.09
C ALA A 686 1.98 0.00 -9.26
N SER A 687 0.65 0.04 -9.07
CA SER A 687 -0.35 -0.50 -10.00
C SER A 687 -0.73 0.44 -11.15
N GLY A 688 -0.18 1.66 -11.19
CA GLY A 688 -0.47 2.71 -12.17
C GLY A 688 -0.67 2.26 -13.62
N PRO A 689 0.18 1.37 -14.20
CA PRO A 689 0.02 0.91 -15.57
C PRO A 689 -1.36 0.35 -15.93
N THR A 690 -2.09 -0.24 -14.98
CA THR A 690 -3.45 -0.77 -15.20
C THR A 690 -4.39 0.33 -15.70
N THR A 691 -4.32 1.49 -15.06
CA THR A 691 -5.10 2.68 -15.43
C THR A 691 -4.63 3.22 -16.75
N GLU A 692 -3.31 3.40 -16.91
CA GLU A 692 -2.75 4.10 -18.06
C GLU A 692 -2.93 3.30 -19.37
N LEU A 693 -2.79 1.97 -19.34
CA LEU A 693 -3.08 1.12 -20.50
C LEU A 693 -4.58 1.18 -20.89
N SER A 694 -5.48 1.22 -19.90
CA SER A 694 -6.92 1.34 -20.15
C SER A 694 -7.29 2.72 -20.71
N ARG A 695 -6.62 3.77 -20.23
CA ARG A 695 -6.88 5.17 -20.59
C ARG A 695 -6.29 5.55 -21.94
N HIS A 696 -5.09 5.06 -22.26
CA HIS A 696 -4.32 5.51 -23.42
C HIS A 696 -4.24 4.46 -24.53
N VAL A 697 -4.02 3.18 -24.23
CA VAL A 697 -3.90 2.14 -25.27
C VAL A 697 -5.27 1.66 -25.75
N LEU A 698 -6.18 1.34 -24.82
CA LEU A 698 -7.59 1.15 -25.18
C LEU A 698 -8.23 2.49 -25.58
N GLY A 699 -7.77 3.58 -24.95
CA GLY A 699 -8.10 4.95 -25.31
C GLY A 699 -9.31 5.54 -24.59
N VAL A 700 -9.89 4.84 -23.61
CA VAL A 700 -11.15 5.29 -22.97
C VAL A 700 -10.87 6.34 -21.90
N GLN A 701 -11.45 7.54 -22.07
CA GLN A 701 -11.22 8.68 -21.18
C GLN A 701 -12.53 9.41 -20.88
N ALA A 702 -12.66 9.95 -19.65
CA ALA A 702 -13.73 10.88 -19.35
C ALA A 702 -13.41 12.25 -19.98
N ALA A 703 -14.32 12.76 -20.81
CA ALA A 703 -14.21 14.11 -21.38
C ALA A 703 -15.02 15.13 -20.54
N GLU A 704 -16.01 14.65 -19.80
CA GLU A 704 -16.70 15.37 -18.73
C GLU A 704 -16.89 14.42 -17.52
N PRO A 705 -16.94 14.96 -16.28
CA PRO A 705 -17.12 14.16 -15.06
C PRO A 705 -18.33 13.20 -15.13
N GLY A 706 -18.12 11.97 -14.68
CA GLY A 706 -19.11 10.90 -14.68
C GLY A 706 -19.28 10.17 -16.01
N TYR A 707 -18.35 10.33 -16.95
CA TYR A 707 -18.48 9.82 -18.33
C TYR A 707 -19.76 10.32 -19.03
N LYS A 708 -20.26 11.50 -18.65
CA LYS A 708 -21.36 12.18 -19.37
C LYS A 708 -20.96 12.43 -20.82
N LYS A 709 -19.74 12.90 -21.00
CA LYS A 709 -19.02 12.84 -22.25
C LYS A 709 -17.77 12.00 -22.09
N TRP A 710 -17.46 11.21 -23.10
CA TRP A 710 -16.33 10.29 -23.06
C TRP A 710 -15.65 10.23 -24.42
N ASP A 711 -14.36 9.96 -24.39
CA ASP A 711 -13.54 9.83 -25.59
C ASP A 711 -12.99 8.40 -25.70
N VAL A 712 -12.80 7.95 -26.94
CA VAL A 712 -11.94 6.80 -27.26
C VAL A 712 -10.83 7.30 -28.17
N LYS A 713 -9.62 7.48 -27.62
CA LYS A 713 -8.40 7.99 -28.28
C LYS A 713 -7.24 7.00 -28.17
N PRO A 714 -7.21 5.92 -28.98
CA PRO A 714 -6.18 4.90 -28.83
C PRO A 714 -4.79 5.39 -29.27
N LEU A 715 -3.80 5.20 -28.38
CA LEU A 715 -2.38 5.25 -28.69
C LEU A 715 -1.89 3.83 -28.98
N THR A 716 -1.39 3.61 -30.19
CA THR A 716 -1.10 2.26 -30.68
C THR A 716 0.17 1.67 -30.09
N LEU A 717 1.18 2.49 -29.77
CA LEU A 717 2.49 2.06 -29.25
C LEU A 717 3.18 0.97 -30.11
N GLY A 718 2.82 0.86 -31.40
CA GLY A 718 3.30 -0.22 -32.29
C GLY A 718 2.58 -1.56 -32.15
N LEU A 719 1.52 -1.65 -31.34
CA LEU A 719 0.71 -2.86 -31.18
C LEU A 719 -0.16 -3.13 -32.41
N GLU A 720 -0.41 -4.41 -32.70
CA GLU A 720 -1.27 -4.83 -33.81
C GLU A 720 -2.75 -4.73 -33.48
N TRP A 721 -3.10 -4.92 -32.20
CA TRP A 721 -4.47 -4.85 -31.71
C TRP A 721 -4.51 -4.58 -30.19
N ALA A 722 -5.61 -3.96 -29.75
CA ALA A 722 -6.03 -3.97 -28.35
C ALA A 722 -7.55 -4.03 -28.24
N LYS A 723 -8.04 -4.70 -27.21
CA LYS A 723 -9.46 -4.86 -26.93
C LYS A 723 -9.71 -4.89 -25.42
N GLY A 724 -10.88 -4.43 -25.01
CA GLY A 724 -11.17 -4.30 -23.60
C GLY A 724 -12.48 -3.59 -23.31
N ARG A 725 -12.68 -3.30 -22.03
CA ARG A 725 -13.81 -2.50 -21.55
C ARG A 725 -13.42 -1.73 -20.30
N VAL A 726 -13.92 -0.51 -20.20
CA VAL A 726 -13.80 0.33 -19.00
C VAL A 726 -15.20 0.49 -18.38
N PRO A 727 -15.37 0.09 -17.10
CA PRO A 727 -16.62 0.26 -16.38
C PRO A 727 -16.87 1.73 -16.01
N THR A 728 -18.14 2.13 -16.01
CA THR A 728 -18.62 3.48 -15.62
C THR A 728 -19.98 3.35 -14.92
N GLU A 729 -20.45 4.41 -14.27
CA GLU A 729 -21.79 4.46 -13.66
C GLU A 729 -22.92 4.26 -14.69
N HIS A 730 -22.63 4.44 -15.97
CA HIS A 730 -23.55 4.31 -17.09
C HIS A 730 -23.46 2.94 -17.79
N GLY A 731 -22.59 2.05 -17.31
CA GLY A 731 -22.21 0.79 -17.95
C GLY A 731 -20.89 0.89 -18.70
N ASN A 732 -20.48 -0.18 -19.37
CA ASN A 732 -19.15 -0.26 -19.95
C ASN A 732 -19.01 0.53 -21.26
N VAL A 733 -17.87 1.18 -21.46
CA VAL A 733 -17.34 1.52 -22.80
C VAL A 733 -16.52 0.32 -23.28
N GLU A 734 -16.93 -0.30 -24.39
CA GLU A 734 -16.24 -1.46 -24.97
C GLU A 734 -15.49 -1.05 -26.24
N VAL A 735 -14.23 -1.44 -26.38
CA VAL A 735 -13.37 -1.08 -27.52
C VAL A 735 -12.64 -2.33 -28.01
N ASP A 736 -12.56 -2.50 -29.33
CA ASP A 736 -11.76 -3.52 -30.03
C ASP A 736 -11.21 -2.85 -31.29
N TRP A 737 -9.90 -2.59 -31.33
CA TRP A 737 -9.22 -2.10 -32.52
C TRP A 737 -8.10 -3.06 -32.92
N LYS A 738 -7.90 -3.22 -34.24
CA LYS A 738 -6.83 -4.03 -34.82
C LYS A 738 -6.44 -3.58 -36.21
N PHE A 739 -5.21 -3.83 -36.60
CA PHE A 739 -4.73 -3.63 -37.95
C PHE A 739 -4.68 -4.96 -38.71
N LYS A 740 -5.33 -5.01 -39.88
CA LYS A 740 -5.17 -6.12 -40.83
C LYS A 740 -4.47 -5.62 -42.08
N SER A 741 -3.28 -6.13 -42.35
CA SER A 741 -2.44 -5.67 -43.47
C SER A 741 -2.24 -4.14 -43.46
N GLY A 742 -2.03 -3.57 -42.27
CA GLY A 742 -1.83 -2.13 -42.06
C GLY A 742 -3.10 -1.27 -42.12
N LEU A 743 -4.29 -1.87 -42.22
CA LEU A 743 -5.58 -1.17 -42.29
C LEU A 743 -6.41 -1.42 -41.02
N LEU A 744 -6.95 -0.35 -40.44
CA LEU A 744 -7.78 -0.38 -39.24
C LEU A 744 -9.09 -1.16 -39.42
N GLN A 745 -9.39 -1.99 -38.42
CA GLN A 745 -10.72 -2.49 -38.10
C GLN A 745 -10.99 -2.19 -36.63
N MET A 746 -12.02 -1.40 -36.33
CA MET A 746 -12.34 -0.98 -34.98
C MET A 746 -13.83 -1.06 -34.70
N THR A 747 -14.18 -1.48 -33.51
CA THR A 747 -15.53 -1.45 -32.95
C THR A 747 -15.49 -0.71 -31.63
N VAL A 748 -16.44 0.20 -31.44
CA VAL A 748 -16.68 0.85 -30.15
C VAL A 748 -18.15 0.71 -29.81
N ARG A 749 -18.43 0.40 -28.55
CA ARG A 749 -19.77 0.43 -27.97
C ARG A 749 -19.78 1.36 -26.77
N GLY A 750 -20.70 2.33 -26.78
CA GLY A 750 -20.92 3.21 -25.64
C GLY A 750 -21.63 2.52 -24.47
N PRO A 751 -21.68 3.17 -23.29
CA PRO A 751 -22.40 2.68 -22.12
C PRO A 751 -23.86 2.38 -22.44
N LYS A 752 -24.47 1.39 -21.78
CA LYS A 752 -25.83 0.92 -22.10
C LYS A 752 -26.96 1.74 -21.45
N LYS A 753 -26.63 2.62 -20.51
CA LYS A 753 -27.59 3.39 -19.71
C LYS A 753 -27.20 4.86 -19.69
N GLY A 754 -28.15 5.72 -19.32
CA GLY A 754 -27.94 7.16 -19.23
C GLY A 754 -28.02 7.87 -20.58
N ASN A 755 -27.73 9.17 -20.57
CA ASN A 755 -27.68 10.01 -21.76
C ASN A 755 -26.24 10.50 -21.98
N THR A 756 -25.35 9.57 -22.32
CA THR A 756 -23.91 9.86 -22.52
C THR A 756 -23.60 10.12 -23.98
N GLU A 757 -22.62 10.99 -24.24
CA GLU A 757 -22.12 11.33 -25.58
C GLU A 757 -20.65 10.92 -25.72
N GLY A 758 -20.36 10.06 -26.70
CA GLY A 758 -19.01 9.58 -26.99
C GLY A 758 -18.40 10.23 -28.22
N THR A 759 -17.09 10.49 -28.20
CA THR A 759 -16.30 10.80 -29.39
C THR A 759 -15.20 9.75 -29.59
N VAL A 760 -15.23 9.05 -30.71
CA VAL A 760 -14.23 8.05 -31.08
C VAL A 760 -13.26 8.64 -32.08
N TYR A 761 -11.97 8.51 -31.83
CA TYR A 761 -10.89 8.97 -32.68
C TYR A 761 -10.22 7.78 -33.35
N LEU A 762 -9.64 8.00 -34.53
CA LEU A 762 -8.78 7.00 -35.16
C LEU A 762 -7.53 6.75 -34.28
N PRO A 763 -7.06 5.49 -34.15
CA PRO A 763 -5.82 5.20 -33.44
C PRO A 763 -4.62 5.95 -34.01
N ARG A 764 -3.69 6.35 -33.14
CA ARG A 764 -2.47 7.09 -33.54
C ARG A 764 -1.20 6.31 -33.16
N PRO A 765 -0.18 6.27 -34.05
CA PRO A 765 -0.29 6.52 -35.49
C PRO A 765 -1.14 5.44 -36.22
N LEU A 766 -1.65 5.78 -37.42
CA LEU A 766 -2.17 4.78 -38.35
C LEU A 766 -1.02 4.21 -39.19
N PRO A 767 -0.89 2.87 -39.33
CA PRO A 767 0.13 2.27 -40.19
C PRO A 767 -0.01 2.67 -41.67
N THR A 768 -1.24 2.80 -42.16
CA THR A 768 -1.53 3.38 -43.48
C THR A 768 -2.04 4.81 -43.31
N PRO A 769 -1.39 5.83 -43.91
CA PRO A 769 -1.81 7.23 -43.78
C PRO A 769 -3.21 7.50 -44.36
N LEU A 770 -3.88 8.53 -43.84
CA LEU A 770 -5.23 8.91 -44.26
C LEU A 770 -5.32 9.30 -45.73
N GLU A 771 -4.26 9.89 -46.29
CA GLU A 771 -4.17 10.31 -47.70
C GLU A 771 -4.22 9.11 -48.67
N LYS A 772 -3.88 7.91 -48.17
CA LYS A 772 -3.89 6.64 -48.93
C LYS A 772 -5.08 5.76 -48.58
N SER A 773 -6.07 6.31 -47.87
CA SER A 773 -7.12 5.53 -47.23
C SER A 773 -8.51 6.09 -47.45
N VAL A 774 -9.50 5.20 -47.41
CA VAL A 774 -10.93 5.52 -47.29
C VAL A 774 -11.40 4.99 -45.95
N ILE A 775 -11.96 5.87 -45.12
CA ILE A 775 -12.56 5.50 -43.84
C ILE A 775 -14.05 5.26 -44.03
N LYS A 776 -14.53 4.11 -43.56
CA LYS A 776 -15.95 3.77 -43.51
C LYS A 776 -16.41 3.61 -42.07
N VAL A 777 -17.49 4.30 -41.71
CA VAL A 777 -18.18 4.15 -40.42
C VAL A 777 -19.56 3.55 -40.69
N ASP A 778 -19.83 2.39 -40.12
CA ASP A 778 -21.05 1.60 -40.35
C ASP A 778 -21.36 1.43 -41.86
N GLY A 779 -20.30 1.22 -42.65
CA GLY A 779 -20.35 1.03 -44.10
C GLY A 779 -20.37 2.31 -44.94
N LYS A 780 -20.59 3.49 -44.34
CA LYS A 780 -20.63 4.78 -45.05
C LYS A 780 -19.25 5.44 -45.08
N VAL A 781 -18.85 5.98 -46.23
CA VAL A 781 -17.59 6.72 -46.35
C VAL A 781 -17.68 8.03 -45.57
N VAL A 782 -16.70 8.28 -44.70
CA VAL A 782 -16.62 9.50 -43.87
C VAL A 782 -15.23 10.12 -44.05
N ARG A 783 -15.19 11.44 -44.21
CA ARG A 783 -13.94 12.24 -44.26
C ARG A 783 -13.72 12.95 -42.93
N SER A 784 -13.51 12.17 -41.87
CA SER A 784 -13.27 12.64 -40.50
C SER A 784 -12.33 11.68 -39.80
N ASP A 785 -11.58 12.18 -38.84
CA ASP A 785 -10.74 11.42 -37.90
C ASP A 785 -11.41 11.19 -36.54
N LYS A 786 -12.59 11.79 -36.32
CA LYS A 786 -13.42 11.64 -35.13
C LYS A 786 -14.90 11.37 -35.45
N PHE A 787 -15.57 10.60 -34.59
CA PHE A 787 -16.92 10.08 -34.82
C PHE A 787 -17.75 10.12 -33.53
N ALA A 788 -18.99 10.62 -33.61
CA ALA A 788 -19.90 10.64 -32.48
C ALA A 788 -20.52 9.25 -32.24
N VAL A 789 -20.68 8.89 -30.96
CA VAL A 789 -21.32 7.64 -30.51
C VAL A 789 -22.29 7.95 -29.39
N SER A 790 -23.57 7.64 -29.58
CA SER A 790 -24.59 7.82 -28.55
C SER A 790 -24.61 6.65 -27.55
N CYS A 791 -25.29 6.85 -26.42
CA CYS A 791 -25.58 5.79 -25.45
C CYS A 791 -26.15 4.52 -26.12
N GLY A 792 -25.61 3.35 -25.76
CA GLY A 792 -25.99 2.03 -26.27
C GLY A 792 -25.57 1.75 -27.71
N GLN A 793 -25.16 2.78 -28.47
CA GLN A 793 -24.76 2.65 -29.86
C GLN A 793 -23.45 1.87 -29.97
N LYS A 794 -23.39 1.01 -30.99
CA LYS A 794 -22.16 0.41 -31.48
C LYS A 794 -21.85 1.01 -32.85
N ILE A 795 -20.61 1.46 -33.04
CA ILE A 795 -20.09 1.85 -34.35
C ILE A 795 -18.99 0.91 -34.80
N THR A 796 -18.85 0.73 -36.10
CA THR A 796 -17.77 -0.03 -36.74
C THR A 796 -17.00 0.86 -37.69
N ILE A 797 -15.70 1.01 -37.46
CA ILE A 797 -14.79 1.79 -38.29
C ILE A 797 -13.92 0.82 -39.08
N LYS A 798 -13.85 1.02 -40.39
CA LYS A 798 -13.01 0.22 -41.30
C LYS A 798 -12.23 1.14 -42.22
N GLN A 799 -10.92 0.95 -42.26
CA GLN A 799 -10.04 1.57 -43.23
C GLN A 799 -9.90 0.64 -44.44
N THR A 800 -10.00 1.21 -45.64
CA THR A 800 -9.67 0.53 -46.91
C THR A 800 -8.65 1.37 -47.67
N ARG A 801 -7.90 0.77 -48.60
CA ARG A 801 -7.09 1.57 -49.52
C ARG A 801 -7.99 2.42 -50.41
N ALA A 802 -7.52 3.63 -50.73
CA ALA A 802 -8.17 4.53 -51.66
C ALA A 802 -8.25 3.94 -53.08
#